data_AF-A0A945NWQ8-F1
#
_entry.id   AF-A0A945NWQ8-F1
#
_cell.length_a   1.000
_cell.length_b   1.000
_cell.length_c   1.000
_cell.angle_alpha   90.00
_cell.angle_beta   90.00
_cell.angle_gamma   90.00
#
_symmetry.space_group_name_H-M   'P 1'
#
loop_
_entity.id
_entity.type
_entity.pdbx_description
1 polymer ?
#
loop_
_entity_poly.entity_id
_entity_poly.type
_entity_poly.pdbx_seq_one_letter_code
_entity_poly.pdbx_strand_id
1 'polypeptide(L)'
;MAIACAYCNGEHDSPAQIRQCWHDNGQLEVPLDDGGLPDDASAEATAATESDAQHRSTHSPDSQGAAPARSMQRAGIEPQRFPRGVAPAEPGPDALARNGLVSTGDQIVAPWADAERVVISADTLTDPGSALAVLRSAHHDRRRLVIELATDFDRQPKLKTEAQPYEVGADFTFELEELHHLVWANAVDLRGDTPTWIALDQAIALGATTVPATGLGDIRTPSGDVVWLDAGPVRHTDPVDGVAVLHAVAIEHRSFVAPAANVSDADLAPDQLEAVTHPGGAARIIAPAGSGKTRVLTERARHLLRVWNLPASAVSLVAFNKRAQEEMLERTPDLPGLQVRTLNALALAIVNGAPPFAPQPMRWNTINEVDVRRIIGDLVSFPRRRNSDPVAPWIEALSLIRLGLVDPSDAEARYDGDVEGLAAAWPAYRAALERKRAVDFDDQIHRALLVLLSQPDARRAAQRACRLMLVDEFQDLTPAHLLLIRLLASPGGAVFGVGDDDQTIYGYNGADPSWLIDFADLFPGAGTHPLEVNYRCPAGVVQIVDRLLRHNGRRVAKTIRANSTDTGGWNVDTAVDPISATQRAVEDALRSGAPADHIAVLTRVNALLAPVQVALAVNGIPISGGVGLEFADRTAVRSVLAWLRLATRDTLGPDDIREALRRPSRSFHPRINDWVCEQRSIVDLHRLAGRLNTERDQERVTDFAADIQTLQQMVKDRAPTSDLVLTLIDRIGLAGAVGTLDAHRRGMNRAAQGDDLTAIQHLAALHDDVATFEPWLREHLAVRRQPGGVTLSTVHRVKGQEWPHVVVHLADAEQYPHRLAEDVEEERRLFHVAITRASKHATIVTGPSPSPFVAELTTEPSAEPAERAVVSSHRPESAKRSTSPSKTDPTADLDEAAERRFAALKELRNQLRDGKPAYVVFDNKTLVSIARMAPTSKSELAKISGVGPAKLDKYGDAVTELMTGLAG
;
A
#
# COMPACT_ATOMS: atom_id res chain seq x y z
N MET A 1 -28.49 -4.32 -38.50
CA MET A 1 -28.29 -2.87 -38.33
C MET A 1 -26.92 -2.57 -38.90
N ALA A 2 -26.83 -1.65 -39.85
CA ALA A 2 -25.55 -1.17 -40.32
C ALA A 2 -24.80 -0.49 -39.17
N ILE A 3 -23.48 -0.66 -39.13
CA ILE A 3 -22.58 -0.13 -38.11
C ILE A 3 -21.56 0.75 -38.83
N ALA A 4 -21.53 2.04 -38.50
CA ALA A 4 -20.57 2.98 -39.07
C ALA A 4 -19.15 2.69 -38.57
N CYS A 5 -18.20 2.57 -39.48
CA CYS A 5 -16.78 2.39 -39.18
C CYS A 5 -16.06 3.75 -39.24
N ALA A 6 -15.56 4.21 -38.08
CA ALA A 6 -14.84 5.48 -37.96
C ALA A 6 -13.51 5.54 -38.73
N TYR A 7 -13.01 4.42 -39.28
CA TYR A 7 -11.77 4.38 -40.05
C TYR A 7 -11.99 4.72 -41.54
N CYS A 8 -13.01 4.12 -42.18
CA CYS A 8 -13.33 4.34 -43.59
C CYS A 8 -14.53 5.27 -43.82
N ASN A 9 -15.21 5.71 -42.75
CA ASN A 9 -16.51 6.40 -42.79
C ASN A 9 -17.63 5.66 -43.54
N GLY A 10 -17.46 4.36 -43.79
CA GLY A 10 -18.45 3.47 -44.40
C GLY A 10 -19.31 2.72 -43.38
N GLU A 11 -20.45 2.21 -43.84
CA GLU A 11 -21.35 1.35 -43.08
C GLU A 11 -21.07 -0.13 -43.36
N HIS A 12 -21.05 -0.96 -42.31
CA HIS A 12 -20.82 -2.41 -42.38
C HIS A 12 -21.90 -3.17 -41.62
N ASP A 13 -22.38 -4.30 -42.16
CA ASP A 13 -23.46 -5.09 -41.55
C ASP A 13 -23.03 -5.89 -40.30
N SER A 14 -21.73 -6.00 -40.01
CA SER A 14 -21.23 -6.79 -38.88
C SER A 14 -19.94 -6.24 -38.23
N PRO A 15 -19.73 -6.48 -36.91
CA PRO A 15 -18.47 -6.19 -36.23
C PRO A 15 -17.28 -7.05 -36.70
N ALA A 16 -17.51 -8.08 -37.51
CA ALA A 16 -16.44 -8.84 -38.16
C ALA A 16 -15.86 -8.04 -39.34
N GLN A 17 -16.72 -7.49 -40.20
CA GLN A 17 -16.31 -6.65 -41.33
C GLN A 17 -15.63 -5.35 -40.88
N ILE A 18 -16.02 -4.77 -39.74
CA ILE A 18 -15.29 -3.61 -39.17
C ILE A 18 -13.88 -3.99 -38.74
N ARG A 19 -13.69 -5.13 -38.08
CA ARG A 19 -12.34 -5.58 -37.67
C ARG A 19 -11.48 -5.96 -38.87
N GLN A 20 -12.06 -6.53 -39.93
CA GLN A 20 -11.37 -6.74 -41.20
C GLN A 20 -11.00 -5.40 -41.85
N CYS A 21 -11.90 -4.41 -41.87
CA CYS A 21 -11.63 -3.06 -42.38
C CYS A 21 -10.48 -2.38 -41.63
N TRP A 22 -10.40 -2.53 -40.30
CA TRP A 22 -9.27 -2.02 -39.50
C TRP A 22 -7.96 -2.77 -39.75
N HIS A 23 -8.02 -4.08 -40.01
CA HIS A 23 -6.86 -4.89 -40.34
C HIS A 23 -6.31 -4.52 -41.74
N ASP A 24 -7.17 -4.46 -42.74
CA ASP A 24 -6.81 -4.26 -44.15
C ASP A 24 -6.31 -2.83 -44.43
N ASN A 25 -6.82 -1.83 -43.71
CA ASN A 25 -6.41 -0.42 -43.88
C ASN A 25 -5.43 0.05 -42.79
N GLY A 26 -5.09 -0.80 -41.81
CA GLY A 26 -4.20 -0.48 -40.69
C GLY A 26 -2.71 -0.41 -41.04
N GLN A 27 -2.35 -0.55 -42.32
CA GLN A 27 -1.00 -0.38 -42.84
C GLN A 27 -0.93 0.78 -43.85
N LEU A 28 -0.78 2.00 -43.35
CA LEU A 28 -0.19 3.10 -44.12
C LEU A 28 0.86 3.79 -43.25
N GLU A 29 2.10 3.80 -43.73
CA GLU A 29 3.13 4.69 -43.21
C GLU A 29 2.72 6.13 -43.54
N VAL A 30 2.72 7.01 -42.52
CA VAL A 30 2.68 8.46 -42.79
C VAL A 30 4.05 8.85 -43.32
N PRO A 31 4.17 9.42 -44.54
CA PRO A 31 5.46 9.86 -45.04
C PRO A 31 6.09 10.89 -44.10
N LEU A 32 7.40 10.80 -43.90
CA LEU A 32 8.17 11.94 -43.40
C LEU A 32 8.17 12.98 -44.52
N ASP A 33 7.50 14.11 -44.28
CA ASP A 33 7.47 15.23 -45.22
C ASP A 33 8.77 16.04 -45.05
N ASP A 34 9.61 16.07 -46.08
CA ASP A 34 10.88 16.82 -46.12
C ASP A 34 10.63 18.34 -46.30
N GLY A 35 9.81 18.90 -45.39
CA GLY A 35 9.45 20.31 -45.33
C GLY A 35 10.59 21.17 -44.79
N GLY A 36 11.24 21.92 -45.69
CA GLY A 36 12.39 22.77 -45.36
C GLY A 36 12.10 23.93 -44.40
N LEU A 37 13.18 24.42 -43.77
CA LEU A 37 13.19 25.61 -42.90
C LEU A 37 12.66 26.85 -43.64
N PRO A 38 11.74 27.62 -43.04
CA PRO A 38 11.49 29.01 -43.43
C PRO A 38 12.65 29.92 -42.97
N ASP A 39 13.09 30.84 -43.83
CA ASP A 39 14.17 31.80 -43.54
C ASP A 39 13.83 32.87 -42.47
N ASP A 40 14.88 33.49 -41.94
CA ASP A 40 14.81 34.62 -41.00
C ASP A 40 14.02 35.83 -41.54
N ALA A 41 13.04 36.31 -40.77
CA ALA A 41 12.39 37.61 -40.99
C ALA A 41 11.90 38.27 -39.69
N SER A 42 12.81 39.01 -39.03
CA SER A 42 12.55 40.20 -38.21
C SER A 42 11.32 40.23 -37.26
N ALA A 43 11.56 40.06 -35.95
CA ALA A 43 10.72 40.65 -34.90
C ALA A 43 11.61 41.29 -33.82
N GLU A 44 11.35 42.56 -33.49
CA GLU A 44 12.29 43.42 -32.78
C GLU A 44 12.41 43.08 -31.27
N ALA A 45 13.64 43.18 -30.74
CA ALA A 45 13.89 43.10 -29.31
C ALA A 45 13.60 44.44 -28.62
N THR A 46 12.64 44.47 -27.69
CA THR A 46 12.42 45.60 -26.78
C THR A 46 12.90 45.26 -25.37
N ALA A 47 14.01 45.88 -24.96
CA ALA A 47 14.54 45.74 -23.60
C ALA A 47 13.96 46.83 -22.68
N ALA A 48 13.43 46.43 -21.53
CA ALA A 48 13.04 47.32 -20.44
C ALA A 48 13.71 46.86 -19.13
N THR A 49 14.93 47.36 -18.91
CA THR A 49 15.29 48.23 -17.79
C THR A 49 14.58 48.04 -16.43
N GLU A 50 15.28 47.42 -15.48
CA GLU A 50 15.27 47.84 -14.07
C GLU A 50 16.72 48.02 -13.61
N SER A 51 16.99 48.99 -12.73
CA SER A 51 18.35 49.44 -12.37
C SER A 51 18.43 50.02 -10.95
N ASP A 52 19.47 49.63 -10.21
CA ASP A 52 19.90 50.13 -8.89
C ASP A 52 18.89 50.00 -7.71
N ALA A 53 19.29 49.87 -6.44
CA ALA A 53 20.60 49.99 -5.79
C ALA A 53 20.83 48.80 -4.82
N GLN A 54 22.00 48.17 -4.72
CA GLN A 54 23.32 48.65 -4.23
C GLN A 54 23.41 49.03 -2.74
N HIS A 55 23.86 48.08 -1.92
CA HIS A 55 24.86 48.21 -0.83
C HIS A 55 25.38 46.78 -0.54
N ARG A 56 26.65 46.41 -0.76
CA ARG A 56 27.89 46.73 -0.01
C ARG A 56 27.78 46.50 1.50
N SER A 57 28.72 45.86 2.21
CA SER A 57 29.89 44.98 1.92
C SER A 57 30.48 44.56 3.31
N THR A 58 31.34 43.57 3.56
CA THR A 58 32.19 42.61 2.78
C THR A 58 32.66 41.49 3.74
N HIS A 59 33.18 40.34 3.28
CA HIS A 59 34.44 39.72 3.78
C HIS A 59 34.84 38.39 3.09
N SER A 60 36.12 38.27 2.79
CA SER A 60 36.95 37.11 2.35
C SER A 60 38.40 37.66 2.25
N PRO A 61 39.49 36.86 2.16
CA PRO A 61 39.64 35.42 1.87
C PRO A 61 40.17 34.63 3.11
N ASP A 62 40.70 33.40 3.11
CA ASP A 62 41.56 32.69 2.15
C ASP A 62 41.54 31.15 2.24
N SER A 63 41.74 30.50 1.07
CA SER A 63 42.53 29.28 0.77
C SER A 63 42.40 27.99 1.65
N GLN A 64 42.55 26.76 1.14
CA GLN A 64 42.79 26.19 -0.20
C GLN A 64 42.47 24.67 -0.13
N GLY A 65 42.10 24.00 -1.24
CA GLY A 65 41.98 22.53 -1.22
C GLY A 65 40.94 21.85 -2.13
N ALA A 66 40.56 22.44 -3.27
CA ALA A 66 39.59 21.82 -4.17
C ALA A 66 40.19 20.65 -4.98
N ALA A 67 39.77 19.42 -4.70
CA ALA A 67 40.01 18.27 -5.58
C ALA A 67 39.18 18.38 -6.88
N PRO A 68 39.67 17.90 -8.03
CA PRO A 68 39.02 18.15 -9.32
C PRO A 68 37.73 17.33 -9.48
N ALA A 69 36.60 18.03 -9.56
CA ALA A 69 35.33 17.44 -9.99
C ALA A 69 35.44 16.98 -11.44
N ARG A 70 35.71 15.68 -11.66
CA ARG A 70 35.60 15.07 -12.99
C ARG A 70 34.16 15.22 -13.48
N SER A 71 33.99 15.88 -14.61
CA SER A 71 32.69 16.01 -15.26
C SER A 71 32.18 14.64 -15.70
N MET A 72 31.14 14.14 -15.02
CA MET A 72 30.27 13.12 -15.62
C MET A 72 29.67 13.75 -16.88
N GLN A 73 30.17 13.33 -18.05
CA GLN A 73 29.65 13.78 -19.33
C GLN A 73 28.16 13.43 -19.42
N ARG A 74 27.36 14.37 -19.93
CA ARG A 74 25.97 14.12 -20.31
C ARG A 74 25.92 13.22 -21.55
N ALA A 75 26.21 11.93 -21.37
CA ALA A 75 25.91 10.92 -22.35
C ALA A 75 24.39 10.75 -22.42
N GLY A 76 23.75 11.38 -23.41
CA GLY A 76 22.38 11.04 -23.77
C GLY A 76 22.37 9.59 -24.27
N ILE A 77 21.68 8.70 -23.54
CA ILE A 77 21.63 7.28 -23.90
C ILE A 77 20.39 7.04 -24.77
N GLU A 78 20.53 7.38 -26.06
CA GLU A 78 19.65 6.79 -27.06
C GLU A 78 19.89 5.26 -27.12
N PRO A 79 18.86 4.45 -27.39
CA PRO A 79 19.01 3.01 -27.61
C PRO A 79 19.70 2.78 -28.96
N GLN A 80 21.04 2.79 -28.96
CA GLN A 80 21.86 2.55 -30.13
C GLN A 80 21.50 1.21 -30.77
N ARG A 81 21.06 1.25 -32.04
CA ARG A 81 20.90 0.04 -32.85
C ARG A 81 22.27 -0.49 -33.22
N PHE A 82 22.72 -1.52 -32.52
CA PHE A 82 23.88 -2.30 -32.92
C PHE A 82 23.55 -3.07 -34.21
N PRO A 83 24.49 -3.18 -35.18
CA PRO A 83 24.34 -4.11 -36.30
C PRO A 83 24.21 -5.55 -35.76
N ARG A 84 23.36 -6.38 -36.37
CA ARG A 84 23.29 -7.82 -36.11
C ARG A 84 24.26 -8.57 -37.04
N GLY A 85 24.81 -9.70 -36.59
CA GLY A 85 25.68 -10.56 -37.40
C GLY A 85 27.05 -9.96 -37.69
N VAL A 86 27.62 -9.24 -36.71
CA VAL A 86 28.96 -8.65 -36.78
C VAL A 86 30.03 -9.75 -36.71
N ALA A 87 29.72 -10.86 -36.05
CA ALA A 87 30.60 -12.01 -35.93
C ALA A 87 29.81 -13.34 -35.82
N PRO A 88 30.39 -14.48 -36.22
CA PRO A 88 29.82 -15.80 -35.96
C PRO A 88 29.68 -16.06 -34.46
N ALA A 89 28.55 -16.60 -34.05
CA ALA A 89 28.25 -16.95 -32.67
C ALA A 89 28.32 -18.47 -32.43
N GLU A 90 29.04 -18.89 -31.39
CA GLU A 90 29.19 -20.31 -31.05
C GLU A 90 28.11 -20.81 -30.06
N PRO A 91 27.80 -22.13 -30.03
CA PRO A 91 26.79 -22.71 -29.13
C PRO A 91 27.04 -22.50 -27.64
N GLY A 92 28.29 -22.16 -27.28
CA GLY A 92 28.77 -22.04 -25.90
C GLY A 92 28.79 -23.36 -25.12
N PRO A 93 29.52 -23.42 -23.99
CA PRO A 93 29.47 -24.56 -23.09
C PRO A 93 28.07 -24.71 -22.46
N ASP A 94 27.68 -25.95 -22.15
CA ASP A 94 26.30 -26.27 -21.74
C ASP A 94 25.83 -25.57 -20.46
N ALA A 95 26.75 -25.18 -19.57
CA ALA A 95 26.43 -24.37 -18.38
C ALA A 95 25.82 -22.98 -18.72
N LEU A 96 25.98 -22.51 -19.95
CA LEU A 96 25.40 -21.28 -20.47
C LEU A 96 24.08 -21.49 -21.23
N ALA A 97 23.71 -22.74 -21.53
CA ALA A 97 22.40 -23.16 -22.00
C ALA A 97 21.81 -22.29 -23.14
N ARG A 98 22.63 -21.95 -24.14
CA ARG A 98 22.19 -21.09 -25.26
C ARG A 98 21.19 -21.82 -26.14
N ASN A 99 20.02 -21.23 -26.34
CA ASN A 99 18.99 -21.78 -27.22
C ASN A 99 19.41 -21.69 -28.69
N GLY A 100 18.91 -22.60 -29.52
CA GLY A 100 19.09 -22.55 -30.98
C GLY A 100 17.80 -22.07 -31.64
N LEU A 101 17.83 -20.95 -32.34
CA LEU A 101 16.67 -20.35 -33.00
C LEU A 101 16.68 -20.75 -34.49
N VAL A 102 15.59 -21.36 -34.96
CA VAL A 102 15.48 -22.00 -36.29
C VAL A 102 14.16 -21.66 -36.97
N SER A 103 14.07 -21.85 -38.30
CA SER A 103 12.83 -21.75 -39.08
C SER A 103 12.14 -23.12 -39.18
N THR A 104 10.85 -23.13 -39.51
CA THR A 104 10.13 -24.37 -39.82
C THR A 104 10.75 -25.12 -41.00
N GLY A 105 11.37 -26.26 -40.71
CA GLY A 105 12.02 -27.14 -41.69
C GLY A 105 13.56 -27.11 -41.69
N ASP A 106 14.18 -26.19 -40.95
CA ASP A 106 15.64 -26.10 -40.85
C ASP A 106 16.24 -27.33 -40.15
N GLN A 107 17.49 -27.68 -40.52
CA GLN A 107 18.23 -28.77 -39.89
C GLN A 107 18.87 -28.31 -38.58
N ILE A 108 18.55 -29.00 -37.48
CA ILE A 108 19.18 -28.77 -36.19
C ILE A 108 20.50 -29.54 -36.13
N VAL A 109 21.59 -28.85 -35.81
CA VAL A 109 22.92 -29.44 -35.58
C VAL A 109 23.22 -29.60 -34.09
N ALA A 110 24.21 -30.43 -33.75
CA ALA A 110 24.74 -30.50 -32.39
C ALA A 110 25.31 -29.12 -31.97
N PRO A 111 25.17 -28.68 -30.71
CA PRO A 111 24.66 -29.42 -29.55
C PRO A 111 23.12 -29.42 -29.39
N TRP A 112 22.38 -28.79 -30.30
CA TRP A 112 20.93 -28.58 -30.16
C TRP A 112 20.06 -29.75 -30.64
N ALA A 113 20.64 -30.74 -31.35
CA ALA A 113 19.90 -31.82 -32.00
C ALA A 113 18.96 -32.62 -31.07
N ASP A 114 19.37 -32.82 -29.81
CA ASP A 114 18.62 -33.57 -28.79
C ASP A 114 17.82 -32.67 -27.82
N ALA A 115 17.78 -31.35 -28.06
CA ALA A 115 17.12 -30.39 -27.17
C ALA A 115 15.59 -30.33 -27.38
N GLU A 116 14.88 -29.96 -26.31
CA GLU A 116 13.42 -29.75 -26.34
C GLU A 116 13.06 -28.63 -27.34
N ARG A 117 12.14 -28.91 -28.27
CA ARG A 117 11.69 -27.95 -29.29
C ARG A 117 10.41 -27.23 -28.87
N VAL A 118 10.48 -25.89 -28.81
CA VAL A 118 9.33 -25.00 -28.61
C VAL A 118 9.03 -24.28 -29.93
N VAL A 119 7.78 -24.33 -30.40
CA VAL A 119 7.36 -23.64 -31.63
C VAL A 119 6.66 -22.34 -31.28
N ILE A 120 7.06 -21.24 -31.92
CA ILE A 120 6.40 -19.94 -31.87
C ILE A 120 5.60 -19.76 -33.16
N SER A 121 4.28 -19.91 -33.08
CA SER A 121 3.33 -19.73 -34.18
C SER A 121 2.49 -18.47 -34.00
N ALA A 122 1.64 -18.16 -34.98
CA ALA A 122 0.64 -17.09 -34.85
C ALA A 122 -0.34 -17.32 -33.67
N ASP A 123 -0.62 -18.59 -33.32
CA ASP A 123 -1.42 -18.93 -32.13
C ASP A 123 -0.64 -18.59 -30.85
N THR A 124 0.67 -18.87 -30.81
CA THR A 124 1.55 -18.50 -29.68
C THR A 124 1.65 -16.99 -29.49
N LEU A 125 1.55 -16.20 -30.57
CA LEU A 125 1.48 -14.73 -30.47
C LEU A 125 0.09 -14.22 -30.06
N THR A 126 -0.92 -15.09 -30.04
CA THR A 126 -2.30 -14.77 -29.63
C THR A 126 -2.60 -15.20 -28.19
N ASP A 127 -2.07 -16.35 -27.77
CA ASP A 127 -2.06 -16.85 -26.40
C ASP A 127 -0.65 -17.38 -26.04
N PRO A 128 0.22 -16.54 -25.46
CA PRO A 128 1.61 -16.91 -25.19
C PRO A 128 1.80 -17.76 -23.94
N GLY A 129 0.76 -17.96 -23.11
CA GLY A 129 0.90 -18.48 -21.74
C GLY A 129 1.58 -19.84 -21.63
N SER A 130 1.26 -20.76 -22.56
CA SER A 130 1.86 -22.10 -22.61
C SER A 130 3.36 -22.05 -22.96
N ALA A 131 3.73 -21.28 -23.99
CA ALA A 131 5.12 -21.13 -24.40
C ALA A 131 5.94 -20.37 -23.34
N LEU A 132 5.37 -19.34 -22.72
CA LEU A 132 5.97 -18.62 -21.59
C LEU A 132 6.26 -19.56 -20.42
N ALA A 133 5.36 -20.49 -20.07
CA ALA A 133 5.62 -21.44 -18.98
C ALA A 133 6.85 -22.33 -19.25
N VAL A 134 6.96 -22.90 -20.45
CA VAL A 134 8.12 -23.73 -20.84
C VAL A 134 9.40 -22.90 -20.91
N LEU A 135 9.34 -21.72 -21.53
CA LEU A 135 10.50 -20.83 -21.69
C LEU A 135 10.99 -20.27 -20.34
N ARG A 136 10.10 -19.89 -19.41
CA ARG A 136 10.45 -19.45 -18.05
C ARG A 136 11.19 -20.55 -17.28
N SER A 137 10.67 -21.79 -17.31
CA SER A 137 11.35 -22.96 -16.71
C SER A 137 12.72 -23.15 -17.35
N ALA A 138 12.81 -23.33 -18.66
CA ALA A 138 14.10 -23.61 -19.32
C ALA A 138 15.15 -22.50 -19.09
N HIS A 139 14.73 -21.23 -19.09
CA HIS A 139 15.57 -20.08 -18.78
C HIS A 139 16.12 -20.16 -17.35
N HIS A 140 15.27 -20.38 -16.34
CA HIS A 140 15.67 -20.52 -14.93
C HIS A 140 16.55 -21.76 -14.68
N ASP A 141 16.08 -22.92 -15.15
CA ASP A 141 16.69 -24.25 -14.98
C ASP A 141 18.02 -24.41 -15.75
N ARG A 142 18.35 -23.45 -16.63
CA ARG A 142 19.48 -23.50 -17.58
C ARG A 142 19.41 -24.73 -18.48
N ARG A 143 18.24 -24.95 -19.09
CA ARG A 143 18.01 -26.00 -20.08
C ARG A 143 18.10 -25.41 -21.50
N ARG A 144 19.01 -25.96 -22.31
CA ARG A 144 19.15 -25.66 -23.74
C ARG A 144 17.87 -26.08 -24.48
N LEU A 145 17.24 -25.16 -25.23
CA LEU A 145 16.10 -25.42 -26.11
C LEU A 145 16.46 -25.24 -27.59
N VAL A 146 15.60 -25.78 -28.46
CA VAL A 146 15.41 -25.27 -29.83
C VAL A 146 14.13 -24.47 -29.88
N ILE A 147 14.19 -23.26 -30.44
CA ILE A 147 13.04 -22.39 -30.64
C ILE A 147 12.79 -22.27 -32.13
N GLU A 148 11.66 -22.81 -32.60
CA GLU A 148 11.26 -22.76 -34.00
C GLU A 148 10.33 -21.57 -34.23
N LEU A 149 10.75 -20.64 -35.09
CA LEU A 149 9.91 -19.53 -35.55
C LEU A 149 9.10 -19.98 -36.78
N ALA A 150 7.83 -20.28 -36.55
CA ALA A 150 6.84 -20.58 -37.60
C ALA A 150 6.10 -19.30 -38.08
N THR A 151 6.52 -18.12 -37.61
CA THR A 151 5.98 -16.79 -37.97
C THR A 151 7.06 -15.72 -37.73
N ASP A 152 6.92 -14.52 -38.31
CA ASP A 152 7.84 -13.40 -38.01
C ASP A 152 7.73 -12.99 -36.54
N PHE A 153 8.86 -13.04 -35.84
CA PHE A 153 9.04 -12.54 -34.49
C PHE A 153 10.43 -11.90 -34.29
N ASP A 154 11.03 -11.38 -35.36
CA ASP A 154 12.39 -10.81 -35.34
C ASP A 154 12.47 -9.43 -34.65
N ARG A 155 11.34 -8.73 -34.61
CA ARG A 155 11.19 -7.36 -34.13
C ARG A 155 10.57 -7.33 -32.73
N GLN A 156 11.31 -6.80 -31.76
CA GLN A 156 10.82 -6.68 -30.38
C GLN A 156 9.51 -5.88 -30.29
N PRO A 157 8.39 -6.49 -29.85
CA PRO A 157 7.10 -5.81 -29.73
C PRO A 157 7.21 -4.51 -28.94
N LYS A 158 6.55 -3.45 -29.42
CA LYS A 158 6.41 -2.17 -28.71
C LYS A 158 4.99 -2.04 -28.18
N LEU A 159 4.64 -2.89 -27.20
CA LEU A 159 3.27 -2.92 -26.68
C LEU A 159 2.99 -1.68 -25.84
N LYS A 160 1.82 -1.08 -26.05
CA LYS A 160 1.28 -0.02 -25.19
C LYS A 160 -0.18 -0.32 -24.86
N THR A 161 -0.63 0.21 -23.73
CA THR A 161 -2.06 0.34 -23.42
C THR A 161 -2.34 1.75 -22.91
N GLU A 162 -3.56 2.22 -23.18
CA GLU A 162 -4.10 3.50 -22.68
C GLU A 162 -5.12 3.27 -21.56
N ALA A 163 -5.33 2.01 -21.17
CA ALA A 163 -6.08 1.60 -20.00
C ALA A 163 -5.49 2.23 -18.72
N GLN A 164 -6.36 2.57 -17.77
CA GLN A 164 -5.95 3.08 -16.47
C GLN A 164 -5.34 1.96 -15.62
N PRO A 165 -4.43 2.27 -14.67
CA PRO A 165 -3.81 1.26 -13.82
C PRO A 165 -4.78 0.35 -13.05
N TYR A 166 -5.97 0.85 -12.69
CA TYR A 166 -7.03 0.05 -12.03
C TYR A 166 -7.76 -0.91 -12.98
N GLU A 167 -7.70 -0.71 -14.30
CA GLU A 167 -8.29 -1.61 -15.30
C GLU A 167 -7.38 -2.80 -15.63
N VAL A 168 -6.06 -2.67 -15.38
CA VAL A 168 -5.07 -3.73 -15.61
C VAL A 168 -4.70 -4.50 -14.34
N GLY A 169 -4.77 -3.86 -13.16
CA GLY A 169 -4.50 -4.49 -11.87
C GLY A 169 -3.02 -4.80 -11.59
N ALA A 170 -2.73 -5.32 -10.39
CA ALA A 170 -1.36 -5.56 -9.94
C ALA A 170 -0.62 -6.68 -10.70
N ASP A 171 -1.36 -7.60 -11.33
CA ASP A 171 -0.81 -8.78 -12.00
C ASP A 171 -0.41 -8.57 -13.46
N PHE A 172 -0.63 -7.37 -14.02
CA PHE A 172 -0.43 -7.10 -15.43
C PHE A 172 1.03 -7.20 -15.88
N THR A 173 1.25 -7.85 -17.03
CA THR A 173 2.54 -7.95 -17.73
C THR A 173 2.36 -7.77 -19.23
N PHE A 174 3.38 -7.25 -19.92
CA PHE A 174 3.42 -7.23 -21.39
C PHE A 174 3.94 -8.56 -21.94
N GLU A 175 3.08 -9.58 -21.93
CA GLU A 175 3.45 -11.00 -22.18
C GLU A 175 4.25 -11.23 -23.47
N LEU A 176 3.96 -10.54 -24.58
CA LEU A 176 4.74 -10.69 -25.82
C LEU A 176 6.12 -10.01 -25.78
N GLU A 177 6.32 -8.99 -24.93
CA GLU A 177 7.65 -8.41 -24.71
C GLU A 177 8.53 -9.33 -23.85
N GLU A 178 7.91 -10.08 -22.92
CA GLU A 178 8.56 -11.16 -22.17
C GLU A 178 8.84 -12.38 -23.05
N LEU A 179 7.88 -12.80 -23.87
CA LEU A 179 8.06 -13.89 -24.84
C LEU A 179 9.23 -13.57 -25.77
N HIS A 180 9.27 -12.35 -26.33
CA HIS A 180 10.39 -11.93 -27.16
C HIS A 180 11.72 -11.87 -26.37
N HIS A 181 11.71 -11.51 -25.08
CA HIS A 181 12.93 -11.56 -24.27
C HIS A 181 13.46 -12.98 -24.10
N LEU A 182 12.59 -13.93 -23.72
CA LEU A 182 12.96 -15.31 -23.48
C LEU A 182 13.35 -16.05 -24.78
N VAL A 183 12.73 -15.69 -25.91
CA VAL A 183 13.08 -16.21 -27.25
C VAL A 183 14.45 -15.69 -27.72
N TRP A 184 14.80 -14.43 -27.47
CA TRP A 184 15.95 -13.78 -28.11
C TRP A 184 17.19 -13.53 -27.26
N ALA A 185 17.08 -13.43 -25.92
CA ALA A 185 18.20 -12.99 -25.10
C ALA A 185 19.38 -13.97 -25.13
N ASN A 186 19.11 -15.24 -24.82
CA ASN A 186 20.12 -16.31 -24.74
C ASN A 186 20.06 -17.28 -25.93
N ALA A 187 19.67 -16.80 -27.12
CA ALA A 187 19.48 -17.63 -28.30
C ALA A 187 20.45 -17.27 -29.44
N VAL A 188 21.07 -18.29 -30.03
CA VAL A 188 21.86 -18.18 -31.26
C VAL A 188 20.91 -18.38 -32.44
N ASP A 189 20.90 -17.43 -33.37
CA ASP A 189 20.11 -17.47 -34.60
C ASP A 189 20.82 -18.31 -35.66
N LEU A 190 20.21 -19.43 -36.06
CA LEU A 190 20.76 -20.45 -36.95
C LEU A 190 20.15 -20.41 -38.36
N ARG A 191 19.25 -19.45 -38.64
CA ARG A 191 18.41 -19.39 -39.86
C ARG A 191 19.12 -18.89 -41.13
N GLY A 192 20.46 -18.88 -41.13
CA GLY A 192 21.28 -18.39 -42.24
C GLY A 192 22.67 -19.01 -42.24
N ASP A 193 23.45 -18.71 -43.29
CA ASP A 193 24.77 -19.33 -43.57
C ASP A 193 25.83 -19.16 -42.46
N THR A 194 25.57 -18.33 -41.44
CA THR A 194 26.47 -18.10 -40.31
C THR A 194 25.63 -17.81 -39.06
N PRO A 195 25.82 -18.56 -37.96
CA PRO A 195 25.11 -18.31 -36.70
C PRO A 195 25.38 -16.91 -36.12
N THR A 196 24.37 -16.25 -35.55
CA THR A 196 24.53 -14.91 -34.95
C THR A 196 23.90 -14.80 -33.56
N TRP A 197 24.34 -13.85 -32.73
CA TRP A 197 23.78 -13.67 -31.38
C TRP A 197 23.89 -12.22 -30.88
N ILE A 198 22.78 -11.67 -30.40
CA ILE A 198 22.64 -10.25 -30.05
C ILE A 198 23.60 -9.80 -28.95
N ALA A 199 23.89 -10.64 -27.94
CA ALA A 199 24.82 -10.26 -26.87
C ALA A 199 26.29 -10.19 -27.35
N LEU A 200 26.65 -11.03 -28.32
CA LEU A 200 27.97 -11.00 -28.97
C LEU A 200 28.11 -9.73 -29.82
N ASP A 201 27.13 -9.45 -30.69
CA ASP A 201 27.09 -8.24 -31.52
C ASP A 201 27.22 -6.95 -30.68
N GLN A 202 26.53 -6.89 -29.53
CA GLN A 202 26.63 -5.79 -28.57
C GLN A 202 28.04 -5.61 -28.00
N ALA A 203 28.71 -6.72 -27.62
CA ALA A 203 30.05 -6.66 -27.07
C ALA A 203 31.10 -6.21 -28.11
N ILE A 204 31.01 -6.73 -29.34
CA ILE A 204 31.91 -6.35 -30.44
C ILE A 204 31.71 -4.86 -30.81
N ALA A 205 30.46 -4.39 -30.91
CA ALA A 205 30.17 -2.99 -31.20
C ALA A 205 30.58 -2.02 -30.07
N LEU A 206 30.84 -2.52 -28.86
CA LEU A 206 31.43 -1.77 -27.73
C LEU A 206 32.96 -1.94 -27.62
N GLY A 207 33.62 -2.56 -28.61
CA GLY A 207 35.08 -2.61 -28.75
C GLY A 207 35.74 -3.93 -28.32
N ALA A 208 34.97 -4.98 -28.03
CA ALA A 208 35.52 -6.33 -27.89
C ALA A 208 35.92 -6.92 -29.25
N THR A 209 36.69 -8.01 -29.23
CA THR A 209 37.01 -8.81 -30.42
C THR A 209 36.64 -10.28 -30.18
N THR A 210 36.32 -11.04 -31.22
CA THR A 210 35.94 -12.46 -31.05
C THR A 210 37.14 -13.36 -30.77
N VAL A 211 36.87 -14.45 -30.05
CA VAL A 211 37.74 -15.61 -29.94
C VAL A 211 37.40 -16.58 -31.09
N PRO A 212 38.38 -17.25 -31.74
CA PRO A 212 38.09 -18.29 -32.73
C PRO A 212 37.37 -19.49 -32.10
N ALA A 213 36.53 -20.19 -32.88
CA ALA A 213 35.74 -21.36 -32.45
C ALA A 213 36.53 -22.53 -31.81
N THR A 214 37.85 -22.54 -31.92
CA THR A 214 38.76 -23.53 -31.30
C THR A 214 39.35 -23.06 -29.97
N GLY A 215 39.00 -21.87 -29.49
CA GLY A 215 39.40 -21.31 -28.20
C GLY A 215 38.33 -21.47 -27.12
N LEU A 216 38.68 -21.10 -25.89
CA LEU A 216 37.76 -21.02 -24.75
C LEU A 216 37.37 -19.54 -24.54
N GLY A 217 36.07 -19.24 -24.45
CA GLY A 217 35.51 -17.87 -24.42
C GLY A 217 34.91 -17.44 -25.77
N ASP A 218 34.01 -16.45 -25.74
CA ASP A 218 33.43 -15.86 -26.96
C ASP A 218 34.19 -14.61 -27.40
N ILE A 219 34.61 -13.80 -26.43
CA ILE A 219 35.21 -12.49 -26.67
C ILE A 219 36.53 -12.31 -25.91
N ARG A 220 37.39 -11.51 -26.50
CA ARG A 220 38.45 -10.79 -25.81
C ARG A 220 37.97 -9.36 -25.53
N THR A 221 38.01 -8.97 -24.26
CA THR A 221 37.62 -7.64 -23.78
C THR A 221 38.59 -6.55 -24.26
N PRO A 222 38.24 -5.27 -24.18
CA PRO A 222 39.17 -4.16 -24.45
C PRO A 222 40.41 -4.12 -23.53
N SER A 223 40.39 -4.78 -22.37
CA SER A 223 41.56 -4.96 -21.48
C SER A 223 42.46 -6.14 -21.88
N GLY A 224 42.00 -7.00 -22.80
CA GLY A 224 42.75 -8.15 -23.31
C GLY A 224 42.39 -9.49 -22.66
N ASP A 225 41.54 -9.47 -21.63
CA ASP A 225 41.01 -10.66 -20.95
C ASP A 225 40.09 -11.47 -21.87
N VAL A 226 39.97 -12.77 -21.66
CA VAL A 226 39.05 -13.64 -22.40
C VAL A 226 37.91 -14.05 -21.49
N VAL A 227 36.67 -13.93 -21.97
CA VAL A 227 35.46 -14.26 -21.22
C VAL A 227 34.42 -14.99 -22.09
N TRP A 228 33.62 -15.83 -21.44
CA TRP A 228 32.32 -16.25 -21.97
C TRP A 228 31.27 -15.17 -21.71
N LEU A 229 30.30 -15.02 -22.60
CA LEU A 229 29.12 -14.19 -22.42
C LEU A 229 27.92 -15.03 -21.98
N ASP A 230 27.08 -14.46 -21.11
CA ASP A 230 25.84 -15.06 -20.61
C ASP A 230 24.68 -14.06 -20.73
N ALA A 231 23.57 -14.45 -21.35
CA ALA A 231 22.36 -13.63 -21.46
C ALA A 231 21.10 -14.38 -21.01
N GLY A 232 21.26 -15.41 -20.18
CA GLY A 232 20.16 -16.07 -19.46
C GLY A 232 19.67 -15.24 -18.26
N PRO A 233 19.13 -15.90 -17.21
CA PRO A 233 18.72 -15.21 -15.99
C PRO A 233 19.88 -14.38 -15.44
N VAL A 234 19.60 -13.20 -14.88
CA VAL A 234 20.62 -12.40 -14.20
C VAL A 234 21.13 -13.20 -13.00
N ARG A 235 22.35 -13.72 -13.09
CA ARG A 235 22.95 -14.61 -12.09
C ARG A 235 24.46 -14.52 -12.06
N HIS A 236 25.06 -15.00 -10.98
CA HIS A 236 26.44 -15.44 -10.99
C HIS A 236 26.55 -16.84 -11.62
N THR A 237 27.63 -17.02 -12.38
CA THR A 237 28.04 -18.28 -13.01
C THR A 237 29.55 -18.40 -12.81
N ASP A 238 30.02 -19.51 -12.23
CA ASP A 238 31.45 -19.75 -11.99
C ASP A 238 32.23 -19.90 -13.31
N PRO A 239 33.57 -19.69 -13.31
CA PRO A 239 34.39 -19.80 -14.51
C PRO A 239 34.31 -21.18 -15.19
N VAL A 240 33.92 -21.20 -16.45
CA VAL A 240 33.76 -22.42 -17.25
C VAL A 240 35.05 -22.71 -18.00
N ASP A 241 35.62 -23.90 -17.79
CA ASP A 241 36.96 -24.30 -18.25
C ASP A 241 38.07 -23.31 -17.84
N GLY A 242 37.89 -22.66 -16.68
CA GLY A 242 38.79 -21.63 -16.16
C GLY A 242 38.62 -20.24 -16.79
N VAL A 243 37.71 -20.08 -17.76
CA VAL A 243 37.38 -18.79 -18.39
C VAL A 243 36.19 -18.16 -17.67
N ALA A 244 36.34 -16.90 -17.24
CA ALA A 244 35.30 -16.20 -16.49
C ALA A 244 34.06 -15.91 -17.36
N VAL A 245 32.89 -15.87 -16.71
CA VAL A 245 31.60 -15.61 -17.36
C VAL A 245 31.15 -14.18 -17.08
N LEU A 246 30.86 -13.41 -18.13
CA LEU A 246 30.42 -12.02 -18.07
C LEU A 246 28.95 -11.92 -18.51
N HIS A 247 28.07 -11.49 -17.60
CA HIS A 247 26.64 -11.36 -17.91
C HIS A 247 26.36 -10.13 -18.80
N ALA A 248 25.43 -10.27 -19.75
CA ALA A 248 25.11 -9.26 -20.76
C ALA A 248 24.63 -7.92 -20.16
N VAL A 249 24.11 -7.90 -18.92
CA VAL A 249 23.81 -6.66 -18.19
C VAL A 249 25.06 -5.78 -17.99
N ALA A 250 26.25 -6.37 -17.82
CA ALA A 250 27.49 -5.62 -17.76
C ALA A 250 27.80 -4.94 -19.11
N ILE A 251 27.67 -5.69 -20.21
CA ILE A 251 27.86 -5.20 -21.60
C ILE A 251 26.86 -4.08 -21.92
N GLU A 252 25.57 -4.27 -21.63
CA GLU A 252 24.51 -3.26 -21.80
C GLU A 252 24.83 -1.96 -21.04
N HIS A 253 25.50 -2.05 -19.89
CA HIS A 253 25.93 -0.92 -19.06
C HIS A 253 27.39 -0.50 -19.32
N ARG A 254 27.99 -0.97 -20.42
CA ARG A 254 29.33 -0.64 -20.92
C ARG A 254 30.48 -0.99 -19.95
N SER A 255 30.35 -2.10 -19.25
CA SER A 255 31.41 -2.72 -18.44
C SER A 255 31.85 -4.06 -19.05
N PHE A 256 33.15 -4.31 -19.00
CA PHE A 256 33.79 -5.58 -19.35
C PHE A 256 34.46 -6.26 -18.15
N VAL A 257 34.19 -5.78 -16.93
CA VAL A 257 34.79 -6.32 -15.70
C VAL A 257 34.09 -7.62 -15.31
N ALA A 258 34.82 -8.73 -15.36
CA ALA A 258 34.31 -10.05 -14.97
C ALA A 258 34.02 -10.13 -13.45
N PRO A 259 33.07 -10.97 -13.02
CA PRO A 259 32.82 -11.23 -11.60
C PRO A 259 34.00 -11.98 -10.95
N ALA A 260 34.21 -11.74 -9.66
CA ALA A 260 35.02 -12.59 -8.79
C ALA A 260 34.23 -13.86 -8.38
N ALA A 261 34.86 -14.77 -7.63
CA ALA A 261 34.18 -15.93 -7.04
C ALA A 261 33.03 -15.47 -6.11
N ASN A 262 31.92 -16.22 -6.08
CA ASN A 262 30.67 -15.81 -5.40
C ASN A 262 30.71 -15.98 -3.87
N VAL A 263 31.73 -15.42 -3.22
CA VAL A 263 31.97 -15.47 -1.77
C VAL A 263 31.91 -14.06 -1.16
N SER A 264 31.61 -13.97 0.14
CA SER A 264 31.61 -12.72 0.88
C SER A 264 32.29 -12.91 2.22
N ASP A 265 33.29 -12.08 2.50
CA ASP A 265 34.03 -12.05 3.78
C ASP A 265 33.30 -11.20 4.85
N ALA A 266 32.04 -10.84 4.62
CA ALA A 266 31.23 -10.09 5.57
C ALA A 266 30.85 -10.95 6.79
N ASP A 267 30.99 -10.39 8.00
CA ASP A 267 30.67 -11.01 9.29
C ASP A 267 29.15 -11.18 9.49
N LEU A 268 28.56 -12.08 8.71
CA LEU A 268 27.13 -12.36 8.62
C LEU A 268 26.77 -13.70 9.27
N ALA A 269 25.54 -13.80 9.76
CA ALA A 269 24.97 -15.08 10.16
C ALA A 269 24.81 -16.00 8.93
N PRO A 270 24.81 -17.35 9.08
CA PRO A 270 24.77 -18.26 7.93
C PRO A 270 23.58 -18.05 6.98
N ASP A 271 22.40 -17.76 7.53
CA ASP A 271 21.17 -17.42 6.80
C ASP A 271 21.26 -16.06 6.08
N GLN A 272 21.81 -15.05 6.74
CA GLN A 272 22.12 -13.75 6.13
C GLN A 272 23.16 -13.87 5.01
N LEU A 273 24.17 -14.73 5.18
CA LEU A 273 25.24 -14.96 4.20
C LEU A 273 24.72 -15.71 2.98
N GLU A 274 23.88 -16.73 3.16
CA GLU A 274 23.22 -17.45 2.06
C GLU A 274 22.34 -16.51 1.23
N ALA A 275 21.56 -15.64 1.88
CA ALA A 275 20.77 -14.60 1.21
C ALA A 275 21.65 -13.58 0.45
N VAL A 276 22.74 -13.08 1.07
CA VAL A 276 23.64 -12.09 0.46
C VAL A 276 24.42 -12.68 -0.72
N THR A 277 24.84 -13.95 -0.64
CA THR A 277 25.60 -14.65 -1.69
C THR A 277 24.71 -15.34 -2.74
N HIS A 278 23.39 -15.36 -2.58
CA HIS A 278 22.46 -16.08 -3.46
C HIS A 278 22.77 -15.86 -4.95
N PRO A 279 23.00 -16.94 -5.76
CA PRO A 279 23.52 -16.79 -7.11
C PRO A 279 22.54 -16.18 -8.12
N GLY A 280 21.23 -16.14 -7.85
CA GLY A 280 20.22 -15.53 -8.74
C GLY A 280 19.94 -14.05 -8.43
N GLY A 281 19.46 -13.30 -9.42
CA GLY A 281 19.01 -11.91 -9.27
C GLY A 281 17.63 -11.77 -8.60
N ALA A 282 16.77 -12.79 -8.70
CA ALA A 282 15.46 -12.83 -8.07
C ALA A 282 15.50 -13.65 -6.76
N ALA A 283 15.00 -13.09 -5.66
CA ALA A 283 14.89 -13.79 -4.39
C ALA A 283 13.84 -13.16 -3.45
N ARG A 284 13.13 -14.01 -2.70
CA ARG A 284 12.31 -13.64 -1.54
C ARG A 284 13.10 -13.87 -0.26
N ILE A 285 13.27 -12.83 0.54
CA ILE A 285 13.93 -12.90 1.84
C ILE A 285 12.86 -12.63 2.90
N ILE A 286 12.48 -13.68 3.64
CA ILE A 286 11.56 -13.61 4.77
C ILE A 286 12.37 -13.29 6.01
N ALA A 287 12.25 -12.07 6.50
CA ALA A 287 13.16 -11.48 7.48
C ALA A 287 12.40 -10.95 8.71
N PRO A 288 12.20 -11.77 9.76
CA PRO A 288 11.50 -11.40 10.98
C PRO A 288 11.96 -10.07 11.62
N ALA A 289 11.10 -9.45 12.43
CA ALA A 289 11.50 -8.32 13.28
C ALA A 289 12.82 -8.60 14.02
N GLY A 290 13.83 -7.73 13.86
CA GLY A 290 15.16 -7.90 14.48
C GLY A 290 16.13 -8.86 13.77
N SER A 291 15.79 -9.41 12.60
CA SER A 291 16.66 -10.34 11.84
C SER A 291 17.74 -9.69 10.96
N GLY A 292 17.70 -8.37 10.79
CA GLY A 292 18.72 -7.62 10.04
C GLY A 292 18.40 -7.29 8.57
N LYS A 293 17.12 -7.15 8.18
CA LYS A 293 16.63 -6.68 6.86
C LYS A 293 17.60 -5.72 6.14
N THR A 294 17.83 -4.54 6.72
CA THR A 294 18.66 -3.47 6.15
C THR A 294 20.13 -3.89 5.96
N ARG A 295 20.65 -4.77 6.80
CA ARG A 295 22.02 -5.33 6.67
C ARG A 295 22.09 -6.26 5.46
N VAL A 296 21.14 -7.18 5.32
CA VAL A 296 21.08 -8.09 4.15
C VAL A 296 20.92 -7.32 2.84
N LEU A 297 20.07 -6.28 2.79
CA LEU A 297 19.93 -5.40 1.63
C LEU A 297 21.24 -4.67 1.26
N THR A 298 21.91 -4.09 2.25
CA THR A 298 23.11 -3.25 2.01
C THR A 298 24.36 -4.09 1.72
N GLU A 299 24.52 -5.26 2.36
CA GLU A 299 25.56 -6.22 1.98
C GLU A 299 25.26 -6.88 0.62
N ARG A 300 23.99 -7.17 0.27
CA ARG A 300 23.64 -7.64 -1.07
C ARG A 300 23.99 -6.61 -2.14
N ALA A 301 23.72 -5.32 -1.92
CA ALA A 301 24.15 -4.25 -2.80
C ALA A 301 25.68 -4.21 -2.95
N ARG A 302 26.42 -4.36 -1.84
CA ARG A 302 27.89 -4.43 -1.84
C ARG A 302 28.42 -5.65 -2.61
N HIS A 303 27.79 -6.81 -2.45
CA HIS A 303 28.11 -8.06 -3.16
C HIS A 303 27.93 -7.92 -4.68
N LEU A 304 26.77 -7.42 -5.12
CA LEU A 304 26.48 -7.21 -6.54
C LEU A 304 27.46 -6.24 -7.22
N LEU A 305 27.86 -5.16 -6.53
CA LEU A 305 28.73 -4.13 -7.11
C LEU A 305 30.24 -4.43 -7.01
N ARG A 306 30.69 -5.29 -6.08
CA ARG A 306 32.12 -5.58 -5.85
C ARG A 306 32.55 -7.01 -6.13
N VAL A 307 31.67 -7.98 -5.92
CA VAL A 307 31.95 -9.40 -6.16
C VAL A 307 31.45 -9.77 -7.55
N TRP A 308 30.21 -9.41 -7.91
CA TRP A 308 29.71 -9.64 -9.27
C TRP A 308 30.15 -8.56 -10.27
N ASN A 309 30.78 -7.47 -9.81
CA ASN A 309 31.24 -6.34 -10.62
C ASN A 309 30.16 -5.72 -11.55
N LEU A 310 28.88 -5.83 -11.16
CA LEU A 310 27.77 -5.23 -11.91
C LEU A 310 27.86 -3.70 -11.83
N PRO A 311 27.62 -2.97 -12.93
CA PRO A 311 27.58 -1.52 -12.89
C PRO A 311 26.46 -0.98 -12.00
N ALA A 312 26.77 0.01 -11.15
CA ALA A 312 25.80 0.64 -10.24
C ALA A 312 24.61 1.33 -10.92
N SER A 313 24.66 1.50 -12.25
CA SER A 313 23.56 1.99 -13.08
C SER A 313 22.53 0.90 -13.45
N ALA A 314 22.81 -0.38 -13.17
CA ALA A 314 21.91 -1.52 -13.37
C ALA A 314 21.19 -1.97 -12.08
N VAL A 315 21.68 -1.54 -10.91
CA VAL A 315 21.18 -1.96 -9.59
C VAL A 315 20.45 -0.79 -8.91
N SER A 316 19.16 -0.98 -8.61
CA SER A 316 18.34 -0.02 -7.86
C SER A 316 18.01 -0.56 -6.47
N LEU A 317 18.36 0.19 -5.42
CA LEU A 317 17.98 -0.09 -4.03
C LEU A 317 16.78 0.78 -3.64
N VAL A 318 15.67 0.12 -3.33
CA VAL A 318 14.35 0.73 -3.14
C VAL A 318 13.93 0.62 -1.68
N ALA A 319 13.91 1.76 -1.01
CA ALA A 319 13.46 1.90 0.39
C ALA A 319 11.96 2.24 0.45
N PHE A 320 11.25 1.68 1.43
CA PHE A 320 9.82 1.96 1.61
C PHE A 320 9.54 3.43 1.99
N ASN A 321 10.39 4.05 2.83
CA ASN A 321 10.20 5.43 3.29
C ASN A 321 11.51 6.24 3.31
N LYS A 322 11.38 7.55 3.54
CA LYS A 322 12.49 8.50 3.46
C LYS A 322 13.61 8.26 4.49
N ARG A 323 13.26 7.83 5.72
CA ARG A 323 14.24 7.48 6.77
C ARG A 323 15.00 6.21 6.43
N ALA A 324 14.32 5.19 5.90
CA ALA A 324 14.96 3.96 5.43
C ALA A 324 15.94 4.25 4.26
N GLN A 325 15.59 5.18 3.36
CA GLN A 325 16.51 5.65 2.30
C GLN A 325 17.78 6.30 2.89
N GLU A 326 17.62 7.13 3.92
CA GLU A 326 18.74 7.81 4.59
C GLU A 326 19.65 6.80 5.31
N GLU A 327 19.08 5.87 6.09
CA GLU A 327 19.84 4.82 6.76
C GLU A 327 20.59 3.91 5.77
N MET A 328 19.99 3.55 4.63
CA MET A 328 20.67 2.78 3.59
C MET A 328 21.84 3.54 2.95
N LEU A 329 21.71 4.85 2.74
CA LEU A 329 22.80 5.70 2.24
C LEU A 329 23.94 5.79 3.26
N GLU A 330 23.64 5.95 4.56
CA GLU A 330 24.63 5.95 5.64
C GLU A 330 25.35 4.60 5.80
N ARG A 331 24.71 3.49 5.43
CA ARG A 331 25.29 2.13 5.39
C ARG A 331 26.03 1.78 4.10
N THR A 332 25.91 2.58 3.04
CA THR A 332 26.55 2.35 1.72
C THR A 332 27.36 3.54 1.16
N PRO A 333 28.08 4.33 1.98
CA PRO A 333 28.88 5.47 1.48
C PRO A 333 30.05 5.04 0.59
N ASP A 334 30.37 3.74 0.62
CA ASP A 334 31.45 3.07 -0.08
C ASP A 334 31.01 2.48 -1.44
N LEU A 335 29.76 2.68 -1.86
CA LEU A 335 29.17 2.21 -3.13
C LEU A 335 28.83 3.39 -4.07
N PRO A 336 29.83 4.02 -4.71
CA PRO A 336 29.61 5.22 -5.52
C PRO A 336 28.71 4.94 -6.73
N GLY A 337 27.65 5.76 -6.88
CA GLY A 337 26.71 5.70 -7.98
C GLY A 337 25.48 4.80 -7.75
N LEU A 338 25.46 4.00 -6.68
CA LEU A 338 24.28 3.18 -6.30
C LEU A 338 23.04 4.06 -6.15
N GLN A 339 21.95 3.67 -6.80
CA GLN A 339 20.68 4.39 -6.74
C GLN A 339 19.85 3.93 -5.53
N VAL A 340 19.99 4.61 -4.40
CA VAL A 340 19.11 4.42 -3.22
C VAL A 340 17.94 5.42 -3.31
N ARG A 341 16.72 4.94 -3.50
CA ARG A 341 15.52 5.79 -3.71
C ARG A 341 14.28 5.23 -2.98
N THR A 342 13.29 6.08 -2.70
CA THR A 342 11.94 5.59 -2.37
C THR A 342 11.14 5.34 -3.64
N LEU A 343 10.05 4.56 -3.56
CA LEU A 343 9.16 4.30 -4.71
C LEU A 343 8.61 5.59 -5.33
N ASN A 344 8.14 6.55 -4.53
CA ASN A 344 7.67 7.85 -5.04
C ASN A 344 8.81 8.66 -5.67
N ALA A 345 10.04 8.63 -5.13
CA ALA A 345 11.19 9.31 -5.71
C ALA A 345 11.69 8.65 -7.02
N LEU A 346 11.52 7.33 -7.16
CA LEU A 346 11.75 6.58 -8.39
C LEU A 346 10.69 6.92 -9.44
N ALA A 347 9.41 6.87 -9.06
CA ALA A 347 8.26 7.20 -9.91
C ALA A 347 8.31 8.66 -10.40
N LEU A 348 8.54 9.64 -9.52
CA LEU A 348 8.69 11.05 -9.87
C LEU A 348 9.88 11.31 -10.82
N ALA A 349 10.94 10.50 -10.76
CA ALA A 349 12.07 10.59 -11.67
C ALA A 349 11.75 10.03 -13.07
N ILE A 350 10.97 8.94 -13.16
CA ILE A 350 10.42 8.43 -14.43
C ILE A 350 9.48 9.48 -15.05
N VAL A 351 8.54 10.02 -14.27
CA VAL A 351 7.56 11.03 -14.67
C VAL A 351 8.19 12.34 -15.17
N ASN A 352 9.40 12.66 -14.71
CA ASN A 352 10.16 13.84 -15.16
C ASN A 352 11.27 13.54 -16.17
N GLY A 353 11.47 12.27 -16.58
CA GLY A 353 12.56 11.87 -17.46
C GLY A 353 13.95 12.23 -16.93
N ALA A 354 14.15 12.14 -15.61
CA ALA A 354 15.43 12.41 -14.99
C ALA A 354 16.40 11.25 -15.28
N PRO A 355 17.65 11.49 -15.73
CA PRO A 355 18.59 10.42 -16.06
C PRO A 355 18.74 9.40 -14.91
N PRO A 356 18.76 8.08 -15.21
CA PRO A 356 18.85 7.46 -16.54
C PRO A 356 17.52 7.27 -17.30
N PHE A 357 16.39 7.76 -16.79
CA PHE A 357 15.07 7.55 -17.43
C PHE A 357 14.91 8.35 -18.73
N ALA A 358 14.02 7.88 -19.62
CA ALA A 358 13.78 8.53 -20.91
C ALA A 358 13.21 9.95 -20.74
N PRO A 359 13.71 10.97 -21.47
CA PRO A 359 13.21 12.34 -21.41
C PRO A 359 11.69 12.42 -21.60
N GLN A 360 11.02 13.20 -20.76
CA GLN A 360 9.58 13.46 -20.87
C GLN A 360 9.31 14.85 -21.47
N PRO A 361 8.23 15.03 -22.25
CA PRO A 361 7.96 16.26 -23.00
C PRO A 361 7.56 17.45 -22.11
N MET A 362 7.25 17.19 -20.83
CA MET A 362 6.98 18.23 -19.84
C MET A 362 7.50 17.83 -18.45
N ARG A 363 7.80 18.83 -17.63
CA ARG A 363 8.18 18.65 -16.22
C ARG A 363 6.95 18.80 -15.32
N TRP A 364 6.86 17.93 -14.31
CA TRP A 364 5.78 17.86 -13.34
C TRP A 364 6.21 18.44 -11.99
N ASN A 365 5.34 19.25 -11.39
CA ASN A 365 5.55 19.87 -10.08
C ASN A 365 4.84 19.03 -8.99
N THR A 366 5.48 18.87 -7.84
CA THR A 366 4.87 18.22 -6.68
C THR A 366 3.97 19.19 -5.91
N ILE A 367 2.72 18.79 -5.63
CA ILE A 367 1.78 19.54 -4.79
C ILE A 367 1.45 18.80 -3.48
N ASN A 368 0.83 19.48 -2.52
CA ASN A 368 0.51 18.91 -1.21
C ASN A 368 -1.01 18.69 -0.99
N GLU A 369 -1.37 18.12 0.16
CA GLU A 369 -2.76 17.79 0.53
C GLU A 369 -3.69 19.02 0.62
N VAL A 370 -3.15 20.23 0.86
CA VAL A 370 -3.92 21.49 0.85
C VAL A 370 -4.27 21.90 -0.59
N ASP A 371 -3.34 21.71 -1.52
CA ASP A 371 -3.61 21.90 -2.95
C ASP A 371 -4.60 20.87 -3.50
N VAL A 372 -4.52 19.62 -3.03
CA VAL A 372 -5.49 18.57 -3.35
C VAL A 372 -6.87 18.92 -2.82
N ARG A 373 -7.03 19.30 -1.53
CA ARG A 373 -8.30 19.79 -0.97
C ARG A 373 -8.89 20.93 -1.80
N ARG A 374 -8.05 21.88 -2.23
CA ARG A 374 -8.45 23.00 -3.09
C ARG A 374 -8.94 22.53 -4.46
N ILE A 375 -8.24 21.61 -5.12
CA ILE A 375 -8.67 21.06 -6.41
C ILE A 375 -10.02 20.33 -6.30
N ILE A 376 -10.25 19.55 -5.23
CA ILE A 376 -11.54 18.86 -5.05
C ILE A 376 -12.65 19.90 -4.75
N GLY A 377 -12.36 20.92 -3.94
CA GLY A 377 -13.30 22.04 -3.69
C GLY A 377 -13.59 22.95 -4.90
N ASP A 378 -12.68 23.00 -5.88
CA ASP A 378 -12.93 23.64 -7.19
C ASP A 378 -13.93 22.82 -8.06
N LEU A 379 -14.18 21.55 -7.72
CA LEU A 379 -14.95 20.58 -8.52
C LEU A 379 -16.24 20.08 -7.85
N VAL A 380 -16.30 20.04 -6.50
CA VAL A 380 -17.35 19.38 -5.73
C VAL A 380 -17.84 20.29 -4.60
N SER A 381 -19.17 20.38 -4.45
CA SER A 381 -19.81 21.17 -3.37
C SER A 381 -20.06 20.30 -2.14
N PHE A 382 -19.27 20.50 -1.09
CA PHE A 382 -19.41 19.73 0.15
C PHE A 382 -20.61 20.19 1.01
N PRO A 383 -21.45 19.27 1.52
CA PRO A 383 -22.48 19.62 2.49
C PRO A 383 -21.84 20.10 3.80
N ARG A 384 -22.32 21.24 4.35
CA ARG A 384 -21.77 21.86 5.57
C ARG A 384 -22.11 21.09 6.84
N ARG A 385 -21.43 19.95 7.04
CA ARG A 385 -21.43 19.19 8.29
C ARG A 385 -20.51 19.88 9.31
N ARG A 386 -21.03 20.25 10.50
CA ARG A 386 -20.22 20.84 11.58
C ARG A 386 -19.38 19.75 12.26
N ASN A 387 -18.11 20.06 12.58
CA ASN A 387 -17.16 19.18 13.28
C ASN A 387 -16.71 17.93 12.51
N SER A 388 -16.62 18.02 11.19
CA SER A 388 -16.03 17.01 10.30
C SER A 388 -15.27 17.70 9.16
N ASP A 389 -14.14 17.15 8.72
CA ASP A 389 -13.58 17.48 7.40
C ASP A 389 -14.37 16.69 6.34
N PRO A 390 -15.20 17.32 5.49
CA PRO A 390 -15.95 16.62 4.46
C PRO A 390 -15.06 16.22 3.27
N VAL A 391 -13.81 16.69 3.21
CA VAL A 391 -12.86 16.39 2.14
C VAL A 391 -12.00 15.16 2.49
N ALA A 392 -11.91 14.78 3.77
CA ALA A 392 -11.11 13.62 4.19
C ALA A 392 -11.56 12.30 3.52
N PRO A 393 -12.87 11.93 3.47
CA PRO A 393 -13.30 10.74 2.74
C PRO A 393 -12.97 10.78 1.25
N TRP A 394 -12.99 11.97 0.64
CA TRP A 394 -12.62 12.17 -0.77
C TRP A 394 -11.13 11.95 -1.02
N ILE A 395 -10.26 12.42 -0.13
CA ILE A 395 -8.81 12.15 -0.21
C ILE A 395 -8.56 10.65 -0.09
N GLU A 396 -9.15 10.00 0.91
CA GLU A 396 -8.98 8.56 1.14
C GLU A 396 -9.52 7.71 -0.02
N ALA A 397 -10.63 8.12 -0.66
CA ALA A 397 -11.15 7.46 -1.86
C ALA A 397 -10.26 7.69 -3.11
N LEU A 398 -9.66 8.88 -3.28
CA LEU A 398 -8.69 9.15 -4.35
C LEU A 398 -7.39 8.36 -4.17
N SER A 399 -6.93 8.15 -2.94
CA SER A 399 -5.80 7.26 -2.65
C SER A 399 -6.15 5.80 -2.94
N LEU A 400 -7.37 5.36 -2.64
CA LEU A 400 -7.86 4.01 -2.95
C LEU A 400 -7.90 3.73 -4.47
N ILE A 401 -8.33 4.69 -5.29
CA ILE A 401 -8.29 4.57 -6.77
C ILE A 401 -6.85 4.45 -7.26
N ARG A 402 -5.96 5.32 -6.78
CA ARG A 402 -4.59 5.48 -7.33
C ARG A 402 -3.58 4.44 -6.85
N LEU A 403 -3.64 4.07 -5.57
CA LEU A 403 -2.69 3.14 -4.95
C LEU A 403 -3.30 1.74 -4.76
N GLY A 404 -4.59 1.68 -4.40
CA GLY A 404 -5.35 0.43 -4.28
C GLY A 404 -5.77 -0.19 -5.62
N LEU A 405 -5.59 0.53 -6.74
CA LEU A 405 -6.01 0.11 -8.10
C LEU A 405 -7.50 -0.28 -8.17
N VAL A 406 -8.37 0.54 -7.56
CA VAL A 406 -9.83 0.35 -7.53
C VAL A 406 -10.51 1.26 -8.54
N ASP A 407 -11.54 0.77 -9.25
CA ASP A 407 -12.36 1.60 -10.14
C ASP A 407 -13.04 2.75 -9.36
N PRO A 408 -13.12 3.99 -9.90
CA PRO A 408 -13.77 5.11 -9.23
C PRO A 408 -15.20 4.83 -8.75
N SER A 409 -15.97 3.98 -9.43
CA SER A 409 -17.34 3.59 -9.08
C SER A 409 -17.36 2.65 -7.86
N ASP A 410 -16.45 1.68 -7.82
CA ASP A 410 -16.28 0.77 -6.68
C ASP A 410 -15.68 1.49 -5.47
N ALA A 411 -14.81 2.48 -5.71
CA ALA A 411 -14.32 3.37 -4.66
C ALA A 411 -15.47 4.21 -4.09
N GLU A 412 -16.32 4.80 -4.92
CA GLU A 412 -17.49 5.58 -4.48
C GLU A 412 -18.47 4.73 -3.64
N ALA A 413 -18.81 3.52 -4.12
CA ALA A 413 -19.73 2.62 -3.45
C ALA A 413 -19.29 2.22 -2.02
N ARG A 414 -17.97 2.17 -1.74
CA ARG A 414 -17.44 1.81 -0.42
C ARG A 414 -17.73 2.86 0.67
N TYR A 415 -18.00 4.11 0.32
CA TYR A 415 -18.24 5.20 1.29
C TYR A 415 -19.72 5.57 1.50
N ASP A 416 -20.68 4.78 1.00
CA ASP A 416 -22.12 4.86 1.37
C ASP A 416 -22.75 6.26 1.20
N GLY A 417 -22.31 7.01 0.18
CA GLY A 417 -22.77 8.37 -0.11
C GLY A 417 -21.93 9.52 0.47
N ASP A 418 -20.93 9.26 1.33
CA ASP A 418 -20.03 10.33 1.81
C ASP A 418 -19.12 10.91 0.71
N VAL A 419 -18.97 10.20 -0.42
CA VAL A 419 -18.28 10.65 -1.63
C VAL A 419 -19.16 10.61 -2.89
N GLU A 420 -20.48 10.80 -2.74
CA GLU A 420 -21.43 10.81 -3.87
C GLU A 420 -20.97 11.74 -5.02
N GLY A 421 -20.85 11.18 -6.22
CA GLY A 421 -20.35 11.84 -7.42
C GLY A 421 -18.83 11.71 -7.67
N LEU A 422 -18.07 10.98 -6.84
CA LEU A 422 -16.63 10.76 -7.00
C LEU A 422 -16.25 10.21 -8.38
N ALA A 423 -16.96 9.21 -8.89
CA ALA A 423 -16.69 8.59 -10.18
C ALA A 423 -16.89 9.59 -11.35
N ALA A 424 -17.87 10.49 -11.22
CA ALA A 424 -18.11 11.56 -12.18
C ALA A 424 -17.09 12.72 -12.06
N ALA A 425 -16.61 13.00 -10.85
CA ALA A 425 -15.60 14.03 -10.59
C ALA A 425 -14.17 13.60 -10.97
N TRP A 426 -13.86 12.31 -10.93
CA TRP A 426 -12.52 11.75 -11.15
C TRP A 426 -11.84 12.19 -12.47
N PRO A 427 -12.50 12.13 -13.66
CA PRO A 427 -11.90 12.63 -14.90
C PRO A 427 -11.56 14.13 -14.84
N ALA A 428 -12.44 14.93 -14.22
CA ALA A 428 -12.22 16.37 -14.05
C ALA A 428 -11.08 16.68 -13.05
N TYR A 429 -10.91 15.85 -12.02
CA TYR A 429 -9.78 15.90 -11.09
C TYR A 429 -8.45 15.60 -11.79
N ARG A 430 -8.36 14.53 -12.59
CA ARG A 430 -7.16 14.24 -13.40
C ARG A 430 -6.87 15.37 -14.40
N ALA A 431 -7.89 15.90 -15.08
CA ALA A 431 -7.74 17.05 -15.97
C ALA A 431 -7.37 18.36 -15.25
N ALA A 432 -7.63 18.49 -13.94
CA ALA A 432 -7.16 19.62 -13.14
C ALA A 432 -5.67 19.49 -12.76
N LEU A 433 -5.21 18.27 -12.42
CA LEU A 433 -3.79 17.97 -12.24
C LEU A 433 -2.99 18.20 -13.53
N GLU A 434 -3.51 17.73 -14.67
CA GLU A 434 -2.92 17.91 -16.01
C GLU A 434 -2.68 19.39 -16.34
N ARG A 435 -3.74 20.22 -16.25
CA ARG A 435 -3.65 21.66 -16.53
C ARG A 435 -2.72 22.41 -15.58
N LYS A 436 -2.61 21.97 -14.33
CA LYS A 436 -1.67 22.53 -13.34
C LYS A 436 -0.24 21.95 -13.47
N ARG A 437 -0.02 20.98 -14.37
CA ARG A 437 1.23 20.17 -14.51
C ARG A 437 1.72 19.67 -13.15
N ALA A 438 0.78 19.13 -12.38
CA ALA A 438 0.94 18.80 -10.97
C ALA A 438 0.73 17.31 -10.70
N VAL A 439 1.51 16.76 -9.77
CA VAL A 439 1.28 15.46 -9.12
C VAL A 439 1.31 15.65 -7.61
N ASP A 440 0.42 14.99 -6.87
CA ASP A 440 0.53 14.89 -5.41
C ASP A 440 1.41 13.68 -5.03
N PHE A 441 1.30 13.17 -3.80
CA PHE A 441 2.11 12.02 -3.36
C PHE A 441 1.76 10.72 -4.10
N ASP A 442 0.47 10.46 -4.30
CA ASP A 442 -0.04 9.24 -4.93
C ASP A 442 0.04 9.31 -6.47
N ASP A 443 -0.27 10.47 -7.07
CA ASP A 443 -0.22 10.62 -8.53
C ASP A 443 1.22 10.54 -9.06
N GLN A 444 2.26 10.60 -8.21
CA GLN A 444 3.62 10.20 -8.61
C GLN A 444 3.68 8.75 -9.08
N ILE A 445 3.15 7.81 -8.28
CA ILE A 445 3.09 6.38 -8.63
C ILE A 445 2.15 6.19 -9.84
N HIS A 446 0.94 6.72 -9.74
CA HIS A 446 -0.10 6.51 -10.75
C HIS A 446 0.24 7.15 -12.11
N ARG A 447 0.93 8.30 -12.14
CA ARG A 447 1.47 8.90 -13.37
C ARG A 447 2.65 8.10 -13.93
N ALA A 448 3.53 7.55 -13.08
CA ALA A 448 4.60 6.68 -13.54
C ALA A 448 4.04 5.40 -14.20
N LEU A 449 3.00 4.80 -13.61
CA LEU A 449 2.28 3.66 -14.21
C LEU A 449 1.70 4.02 -15.58
N LEU A 450 1.02 5.16 -15.72
CA LEU A 450 0.51 5.64 -17.01
C LEU A 450 1.63 5.84 -18.06
N VAL A 451 2.80 6.37 -17.67
CA VAL A 451 3.98 6.47 -18.55
C VAL A 451 4.48 5.08 -18.96
N LEU A 452 4.67 4.16 -18.00
CA LEU A 452 5.19 2.82 -18.26
C LEU A 452 4.21 1.94 -19.07
N LEU A 453 2.90 2.16 -18.97
CA LEU A 453 1.88 1.45 -19.75
C LEU A 453 1.75 2.00 -21.19
N SER A 454 1.83 3.32 -21.37
CA SER A 454 1.57 3.98 -22.66
C SER A 454 2.81 4.23 -23.53
N GLN A 455 4.02 4.30 -22.95
CA GLN A 455 5.27 4.66 -23.64
C GLN A 455 6.30 3.49 -23.61
N PRO A 456 6.39 2.67 -24.67
CA PRO A 456 7.26 1.49 -24.69
C PRO A 456 8.74 1.81 -24.50
N ASP A 457 9.24 2.88 -25.12
CA ASP A 457 10.65 3.27 -25.02
C ASP A 457 11.01 3.87 -23.66
N ALA A 458 10.07 4.55 -22.98
CA ALA A 458 10.25 5.01 -21.61
C ALA A 458 10.26 3.85 -20.62
N ARG A 459 9.37 2.86 -20.82
CA ARG A 459 9.39 1.58 -20.07
C ARG A 459 10.72 0.87 -20.22
N ARG A 460 11.21 0.68 -21.45
CA ARG A 460 12.52 0.04 -21.73
C ARG A 460 13.70 0.77 -21.08
N ALA A 461 13.71 2.11 -21.11
CA ALA A 461 14.74 2.90 -20.44
C ALA A 461 14.71 2.72 -18.91
N ALA A 462 13.51 2.63 -18.31
CA ALA A 462 13.36 2.40 -16.89
C ALA A 462 13.71 0.96 -16.47
N GLN A 463 13.35 -0.04 -17.28
CA GLN A 463 13.74 -1.45 -17.09
C GLN A 463 15.27 -1.64 -17.14
N ARG A 464 15.95 -0.95 -18.06
CA ARG A 464 17.43 -0.93 -18.12
C ARG A 464 18.05 -0.29 -16.87
N ALA A 465 17.41 0.71 -16.26
CA ALA A 465 17.86 1.28 -14.99
C ALA A 465 17.54 0.41 -13.75
N CYS A 466 16.70 -0.62 -13.91
CA CYS A 466 16.18 -1.47 -12.85
C CYS A 466 16.47 -2.96 -13.09
N ARG A 467 17.55 -3.28 -13.82
CA ARG A 467 17.94 -4.66 -14.19
C ARG A 467 18.08 -5.60 -13.00
N LEU A 468 18.42 -5.07 -11.82
CA LEU A 468 18.20 -5.73 -10.54
C LEU A 468 17.55 -4.72 -9.58
N MET A 469 16.48 -5.13 -8.90
CA MET A 469 15.83 -4.33 -7.86
C MET A 469 15.99 -4.99 -6.50
N LEU A 470 16.59 -4.28 -5.55
CA LEU A 470 16.61 -4.66 -4.14
C LEU A 470 15.48 -3.87 -3.45
N VAL A 471 14.48 -4.53 -2.88
CA VAL A 471 13.26 -3.87 -2.39
C VAL A 471 13.03 -4.18 -0.91
N ASP A 472 12.90 -3.14 -0.10
CA ASP A 472 12.65 -3.21 1.34
C ASP A 472 11.15 -3.14 1.70
N GLU A 473 10.80 -3.68 2.86
CA GLU A 473 9.45 -3.81 3.41
C GLU A 473 8.39 -4.25 2.37
N PHE A 474 8.69 -5.31 1.62
CA PHE A 474 7.88 -5.80 0.49
C PHE A 474 6.40 -6.10 0.85
N GLN A 475 6.10 -6.37 2.12
CA GLN A 475 4.72 -6.56 2.58
C GLN A 475 3.87 -5.28 2.61
N ASP A 476 4.50 -4.10 2.66
CA ASP A 476 3.82 -2.80 2.78
C ASP A 476 3.54 -2.15 1.40
N LEU A 477 3.80 -2.88 0.32
CA LEU A 477 3.49 -2.45 -1.04
C LEU A 477 1.98 -2.44 -1.27
N THR A 478 1.48 -1.41 -1.95
CA THR A 478 0.10 -1.36 -2.45
C THR A 478 0.03 -2.04 -3.83
N PRO A 479 -1.17 -2.37 -4.36
CA PRO A 479 -1.33 -2.91 -5.72
C PRO A 479 -0.61 -2.08 -6.79
N ALA A 480 -0.63 -0.74 -6.67
CA ALA A 480 0.10 0.16 -7.58
C ALA A 480 1.62 0.11 -7.41
N HIS A 481 2.13 -0.07 -6.18
CA HIS A 481 3.56 -0.26 -5.93
C HIS A 481 4.06 -1.60 -6.50
N LEU A 482 3.28 -2.67 -6.36
CA LEU A 482 3.62 -3.97 -6.94
C LEU A 482 3.62 -3.94 -8.47
N LEU A 483 2.60 -3.34 -9.10
CA LEU A 483 2.56 -3.14 -10.55
C LEU A 483 3.77 -2.34 -11.05
N LEU A 484 4.16 -1.29 -10.32
CA LEU A 484 5.33 -0.48 -10.66
C LEU A 484 6.61 -1.32 -10.63
N ILE A 485 6.82 -2.13 -9.59
CA ILE A 485 7.99 -3.02 -9.48
C ILE A 485 7.97 -4.08 -10.59
N ARG A 486 6.83 -4.71 -10.88
CA ARG A 486 6.72 -5.72 -11.95
C ARG A 486 7.00 -5.13 -13.33
N LEU A 487 6.48 -3.94 -13.66
CA LEU A 487 6.76 -3.26 -14.92
C LEU A 487 8.24 -2.85 -15.08
N LEU A 488 8.93 -2.55 -13.97
CA LEU A 488 10.34 -2.16 -13.95
C LEU A 488 11.31 -3.36 -13.96
N ALA A 489 10.98 -4.47 -13.30
CA ALA A 489 11.79 -5.69 -13.29
C ALA A 489 11.58 -6.56 -14.54
N SER A 490 10.42 -6.43 -15.20
CA SER A 490 10.16 -7.08 -16.50
C SER A 490 11.19 -6.63 -17.55
N PRO A 491 11.51 -7.46 -18.56
CA PRO A 491 11.11 -8.87 -18.70
C PRO A 491 12.01 -9.86 -17.92
N GLY A 492 13.01 -9.39 -17.18
CA GLY A 492 14.03 -10.26 -16.56
C GLY A 492 13.73 -10.74 -15.13
N GLY A 493 12.73 -10.16 -14.45
CA GLY A 493 12.19 -10.64 -13.17
C GLY A 493 13.10 -10.51 -11.93
N ALA A 494 14.29 -9.93 -12.05
CA ALA A 494 15.33 -9.92 -11.01
C ALA A 494 15.03 -8.96 -9.83
N VAL A 495 14.09 -9.37 -8.96
CA VAL A 495 13.72 -8.67 -7.73
C VAL A 495 14.18 -9.46 -6.50
N PHE A 496 15.04 -8.83 -5.70
CA PHE A 496 15.44 -9.26 -4.36
C PHE A 496 14.52 -8.56 -3.34
N GLY A 497 13.36 -9.16 -3.07
CA GLY A 497 12.34 -8.63 -2.17
C GLY A 497 12.56 -9.06 -0.74
N VAL A 498 12.70 -8.10 0.17
CA VAL A 498 12.95 -8.31 1.60
C VAL A 498 11.75 -7.80 2.39
N GLY A 499 11.23 -8.59 3.33
CA GLY A 499 10.08 -8.19 4.14
C GLY A 499 9.71 -9.18 5.22
N ASP A 500 8.59 -8.94 5.89
CA ASP A 500 8.03 -9.81 6.94
C ASP A 500 6.50 -9.72 6.93
N ASP A 501 5.85 -10.81 6.51
CA ASP A 501 4.40 -10.96 6.40
C ASP A 501 3.65 -10.91 7.75
N ASP A 502 4.35 -11.15 8.86
CA ASP A 502 3.79 -10.94 10.20
C ASP A 502 3.88 -9.46 10.64
N GLN A 503 4.52 -8.58 9.85
CA GLN A 503 4.56 -7.13 10.09
C GLN A 503 3.66 -6.32 9.15
N THR A 504 2.80 -6.92 8.31
CA THR A 504 1.82 -6.15 7.52
C THR A 504 0.78 -5.49 8.44
N ILE A 505 0.80 -4.15 8.52
CA ILE A 505 -0.04 -3.35 9.43
C ILE A 505 -0.56 -2.06 8.76
N TYR A 506 -0.69 -2.11 7.42
CA TYR A 506 -1.21 -1.04 6.58
C TYR A 506 -2.22 -1.59 5.56
N GLY A 507 -2.98 -2.63 5.93
CA GLY A 507 -3.97 -3.29 5.08
C GLY A 507 -5.06 -2.33 4.60
N TYR A 508 -5.43 -1.38 5.45
CA TYR A 508 -6.30 -0.25 5.12
C TYR A 508 -5.78 0.66 3.99
N ASN A 509 -4.47 0.66 3.70
CA ASN A 509 -3.84 1.35 2.55
C ASN A 509 -3.69 0.43 1.31
N GLY A 510 -4.08 -0.84 1.40
CA GLY A 510 -3.89 -1.85 0.36
C GLY A 510 -2.60 -2.68 0.50
N ALA A 511 -1.92 -2.66 1.65
CA ALA A 511 -0.84 -3.62 1.90
C ALA A 511 -1.40 -5.03 2.10
N ASP A 512 -0.83 -6.05 1.46
CA ASP A 512 -1.27 -7.46 1.62
C ASP A 512 -0.06 -8.35 1.91
N PRO A 513 -0.05 -9.19 2.97
CA PRO A 513 0.98 -10.23 3.15
C PRO A 513 1.13 -11.18 1.95
N SER A 514 0.12 -11.27 1.06
CA SER A 514 0.18 -12.07 -0.18
C SER A 514 1.38 -11.75 -1.06
N TRP A 515 1.85 -10.49 -1.09
CA TRP A 515 3.01 -10.10 -1.89
C TRP A 515 4.30 -10.85 -1.48
N LEU A 516 4.38 -11.33 -0.23
CA LEU A 516 5.45 -12.21 0.24
C LEU A 516 5.07 -13.69 0.20
N ILE A 517 3.81 -14.06 0.46
CA ILE A 517 3.36 -15.47 0.43
C ILE A 517 3.45 -16.02 -1.00
N ASP A 518 2.85 -15.31 -1.95
CA ASP A 518 2.65 -15.68 -3.36
C ASP A 518 3.81 -15.18 -4.27
N PHE A 519 4.92 -14.71 -3.68
CA PHE A 519 6.07 -14.08 -4.38
C PHE A 519 6.63 -14.89 -5.55
N ALA A 520 6.59 -16.23 -5.48
CA ALA A 520 7.10 -17.11 -6.54
C ALA A 520 6.24 -17.04 -7.81
N ASP A 521 4.96 -16.71 -7.71
CA ASP A 521 4.07 -16.48 -8.85
C ASP A 521 4.28 -15.07 -9.44
N LEU A 522 4.64 -14.11 -8.59
CA LEU A 522 4.97 -12.73 -8.97
C LEU A 522 6.34 -12.63 -9.67
N PHE A 523 7.32 -13.43 -9.24
CA PHE A 523 8.69 -13.49 -9.76
C PHE A 523 9.15 -14.95 -9.90
N PRO A 524 8.77 -15.64 -10.99
CA PRO A 524 9.14 -17.02 -11.24
C PRO A 524 10.65 -17.27 -11.18
N GLY A 525 11.05 -18.33 -10.49
CA GLY A 525 12.47 -18.67 -10.31
C GLY A 525 13.19 -17.87 -9.20
N ALA A 526 12.47 -17.14 -8.35
CA ALA A 526 13.06 -16.51 -7.17
C ALA A 526 13.50 -17.53 -6.10
N GLY A 527 14.74 -17.43 -5.63
CA GLY A 527 15.19 -18.18 -4.44
C GLY A 527 14.42 -17.76 -3.18
N THR A 528 14.24 -18.64 -2.20
CA THR A 528 13.61 -18.29 -0.90
C THR A 528 14.62 -18.43 0.24
N HIS A 529 14.80 -17.36 1.00
CA HIS A 529 15.74 -17.28 2.13
C HIS A 529 15.00 -16.83 3.40
N PRO A 530 14.65 -17.74 4.32
CA PRO A 530 14.17 -17.37 5.64
C PRO A 530 15.35 -16.99 6.54
N LEU A 531 15.34 -15.77 7.09
CA LEU A 531 16.25 -15.41 8.19
C LEU A 531 15.63 -15.94 9.49
N GLU A 532 16.33 -16.84 10.17
CA GLU A 532 15.80 -17.59 11.30
C GLU A 532 16.18 -16.96 12.65
N VAL A 533 17.15 -16.04 12.69
CA VAL A 533 17.67 -15.47 13.95
C VAL A 533 17.20 -14.03 14.19
N ASN A 534 16.59 -13.80 15.36
CA ASN A 534 16.26 -12.47 15.89
C ASN A 534 17.37 -11.98 16.83
N TYR A 535 18.01 -10.87 16.47
CA TYR A 535 19.10 -10.24 17.22
C TYR A 535 18.65 -9.12 18.18
N ARG A 536 17.39 -8.68 18.09
CA ARG A 536 16.83 -7.59 18.90
C ARG A 536 16.28 -8.08 20.23
N CYS A 537 15.46 -9.12 20.21
CA CYS A 537 14.56 -9.45 21.31
C CYS A 537 15.13 -10.52 22.27
N PRO A 538 14.81 -10.45 23.58
CA PRO A 538 14.95 -11.58 24.50
C PRO A 538 14.21 -12.84 24.02
N ALA A 539 14.66 -14.03 24.41
CA ALA A 539 14.02 -15.29 24.04
C ALA A 539 12.57 -15.38 24.53
N GLY A 540 12.26 -14.87 25.72
CA GLY A 540 10.89 -14.83 26.23
C GLY A 540 9.95 -14.01 25.34
N VAL A 541 10.42 -12.83 24.91
CA VAL A 541 9.71 -11.95 23.96
C VAL A 541 9.49 -12.65 22.61
N VAL A 542 10.48 -13.35 22.08
CA VAL A 542 10.33 -14.11 20.82
C VAL A 542 9.31 -15.25 20.96
N GLN A 543 9.34 -15.99 22.08
CA GLN A 543 8.46 -17.15 22.31
C GLN A 543 6.97 -16.76 22.40
N ILE A 544 6.63 -15.71 23.16
CA ILE A 544 5.23 -15.26 23.26
C ILE A 544 4.69 -14.70 21.94
N VAL A 545 5.57 -14.04 21.17
CA VAL A 545 5.22 -13.43 19.88
C VAL A 545 5.05 -14.47 18.79
N ASP A 546 5.91 -15.49 18.73
CA ASP A 546 5.75 -16.63 17.83
C ASP A 546 4.43 -17.38 18.10
N ARG A 547 4.13 -17.64 19.38
CA ARG A 547 2.87 -18.28 19.77
C ARG A 547 1.64 -17.45 19.36
N LEU A 548 1.65 -16.15 19.64
CA LEU A 548 0.62 -15.20 19.18
C LEU A 548 0.42 -15.30 17.66
N LEU A 549 1.48 -15.14 16.88
CA LEU A 549 1.40 -15.15 15.41
C LEU A 549 0.94 -16.50 14.83
N ARG A 550 1.10 -17.62 15.55
CA ARG A 550 0.58 -18.92 15.13
C ARG A 550 -0.96 -19.05 15.25
N HIS A 551 -1.67 -18.03 15.75
CA HIS A 551 -3.14 -17.88 15.63
C HIS A 551 -3.58 -17.17 14.32
N ASN A 552 -2.66 -16.69 13.48
CA ASN A 552 -2.97 -16.19 12.13
C ASN A 552 -2.90 -17.33 11.09
N GLY A 553 -3.91 -17.42 10.23
CA GLY A 553 -3.99 -18.39 9.13
C GLY A 553 -3.30 -17.94 7.84
N ARG A 554 -3.24 -16.63 7.54
CA ARG A 554 -2.60 -16.11 6.30
C ARG A 554 -1.19 -15.59 6.59
N ARG A 555 -0.23 -16.52 6.72
CA ARG A 555 1.20 -16.23 6.97
C ARG A 555 2.15 -17.25 6.34
N VAL A 556 3.41 -16.87 6.17
CA VAL A 556 4.50 -17.76 5.76
C VAL A 556 4.94 -18.60 6.96
N ALA A 557 4.98 -19.93 6.79
CA ALA A 557 5.54 -20.83 7.79
C ALA A 557 7.06 -20.61 7.90
N LYS A 558 7.52 -20.14 9.06
CA LYS A 558 8.92 -19.79 9.35
C LYS A 558 9.24 -20.04 10.82
N THR A 559 10.49 -20.38 11.13
CA THR A 559 10.99 -20.60 12.49
C THR A 559 11.77 -19.38 12.94
N ILE A 560 11.50 -18.86 14.15
CA ILE A 560 12.21 -17.71 14.71
C ILE A 560 12.92 -18.14 16.00
N ARG A 561 14.25 -18.03 16.00
CA ARG A 561 15.13 -18.28 17.15
C ARG A 561 15.68 -16.97 17.67
N ALA A 562 15.71 -16.76 18.99
CA ALA A 562 16.39 -15.61 19.57
C ALA A 562 17.91 -15.85 19.60
N ASN A 563 18.69 -14.80 19.35
CA ASN A 563 20.14 -14.79 19.62
C ASN A 563 20.43 -14.66 21.14
N SER A 564 19.49 -14.09 21.89
CA SER A 564 19.52 -14.07 23.36
C SER A 564 19.04 -15.40 23.95
N THR A 565 19.63 -15.81 25.08
CA THR A 565 19.14 -16.94 25.89
C THR A 565 18.21 -16.51 27.03
N ASP A 566 17.91 -15.22 27.17
CA ASP A 566 17.06 -14.69 28.25
C ASP A 566 15.58 -15.01 28.00
N THR A 567 15.04 -15.98 28.74
CA THR A 567 13.61 -16.36 28.71
C THR A 567 12.69 -15.37 29.41
N GLY A 568 13.24 -14.34 30.06
CA GLY A 568 12.50 -13.19 30.57
C GLY A 568 12.32 -12.11 29.51
N GLY A 569 12.51 -10.85 29.91
CA GLY A 569 12.36 -9.70 29.03
C GLY A 569 10.92 -9.26 28.76
N TRP A 570 9.93 -9.79 29.47
CA TRP A 570 8.53 -9.36 29.35
C TRP A 570 7.73 -9.58 30.64
N ASN A 571 6.65 -8.83 30.79
CA ASN A 571 5.62 -9.07 31.81
C ASN A 571 4.25 -8.53 31.35
N VAL A 572 3.19 -8.95 32.06
CA VAL A 572 1.87 -8.33 31.97
C VAL A 572 1.56 -7.65 33.31
N ASP A 573 1.06 -6.42 33.30
CA ASP A 573 0.42 -5.76 34.45
C ASP A 573 -1.09 -5.70 34.19
N THR A 574 -1.88 -6.32 35.07
CA THR A 574 -3.34 -6.38 34.99
C THR A 574 -4.01 -5.55 36.10
N ALA A 575 -3.35 -4.50 36.58
CA ALA A 575 -3.94 -3.58 37.55
C ALA A 575 -5.19 -2.87 36.98
N VAL A 576 -6.14 -2.58 37.88
CA VAL A 576 -7.42 -1.96 37.54
C VAL A 576 -7.25 -0.55 36.95
N ASP A 577 -6.19 0.17 37.36
CA ASP A 577 -5.79 1.44 36.74
C ASP A 577 -4.61 1.24 35.75
N PRO A 578 -4.87 1.29 34.43
CA PRO A 578 -3.84 1.19 33.41
C PRO A 578 -2.92 2.42 33.34
N ILE A 579 -3.35 3.58 33.84
CA ILE A 579 -2.53 4.81 33.83
C ILE A 579 -1.43 4.69 34.87
N SER A 580 -1.77 4.39 36.13
CA SER A 580 -0.78 4.12 37.18
C SER A 580 0.12 2.92 36.85
N ALA A 581 -0.40 1.87 36.20
CA ALA A 581 0.43 0.76 35.73
C ALA A 581 1.50 1.20 34.70
N THR A 582 1.10 2.05 33.76
CA THR A 582 2.00 2.58 32.73
C THR A 582 3.02 3.55 33.33
N GLN A 583 2.61 4.40 34.28
CA GLN A 583 3.52 5.25 35.04
C GLN A 583 4.56 4.41 35.81
N ARG A 584 4.12 3.41 36.59
CA ARG A 584 5.03 2.50 37.32
C ARG A 584 6.04 1.82 36.39
N ALA A 585 5.61 1.30 35.25
CA ALA A 585 6.50 0.64 34.29
C ALA A 585 7.58 1.59 33.72
N VAL A 586 7.25 2.86 33.48
CA VAL A 586 8.22 3.89 33.08
C VAL A 586 9.16 4.24 34.25
N GLU A 587 8.64 4.42 35.46
CA GLU A 587 9.43 4.70 36.66
C GLU A 587 10.37 3.55 37.05
N ASP A 588 9.96 2.29 36.89
CA ASP A 588 10.78 1.11 37.14
C ASP A 588 11.95 1.04 36.14
N ALA A 589 11.69 1.34 34.85
CA ALA A 589 12.75 1.43 33.84
C ALA A 589 13.73 2.57 34.15
N LEU A 590 13.25 3.77 34.50
CA LEU A 590 14.09 4.88 34.95
C LEU A 590 14.90 4.53 36.20
N ARG A 591 14.28 3.90 37.21
CA ARG A 591 14.95 3.43 38.45
C ARG A 591 15.97 2.32 38.19
N SER A 592 15.82 1.54 37.11
CA SER A 592 16.83 0.57 36.66
C SER A 592 18.05 1.20 35.98
N GLY A 593 18.04 2.52 35.76
CA GLY A 593 19.13 3.28 35.14
C GLY A 593 18.98 3.48 33.62
N ALA A 594 17.81 3.22 33.04
CA ALA A 594 17.54 3.59 31.65
C ALA A 594 17.35 5.12 31.52
N PRO A 595 17.94 5.78 30.52
CA PRO A 595 17.57 7.15 30.17
C PRO A 595 16.17 7.18 29.56
N ALA A 596 15.50 8.33 29.61
CA ALA A 596 14.10 8.46 29.22
C ALA A 596 13.84 8.13 27.74
N ASP A 597 14.76 8.48 26.83
CA ASP A 597 14.68 8.13 25.40
C ASP A 597 14.90 6.65 25.08
N HIS A 598 15.39 5.84 26.02
CA HIS A 598 15.41 4.37 25.91
C HIS A 598 14.06 3.73 26.28
N ILE A 599 13.02 4.53 26.59
CA ILE A 599 11.69 4.09 26.99
C ILE A 599 10.65 4.59 25.99
N ALA A 600 9.77 3.70 25.52
CA ALA A 600 8.61 4.05 24.72
C ALA A 600 7.30 3.50 25.30
N VAL A 601 6.25 4.32 25.30
CA VAL A 601 4.88 3.90 25.55
C VAL A 601 4.12 3.89 24.22
N LEU A 602 3.64 2.72 23.82
CA LEU A 602 3.01 2.46 22.54
C LEU A 602 1.55 2.04 22.72
N THR A 603 0.66 2.52 21.87
CA THR A 603 -0.77 2.14 21.93
C THR A 603 -1.44 2.12 20.54
N ARG A 604 -2.67 1.59 20.48
CA ARG A 604 -3.48 1.48 19.26
C ARG A 604 -3.92 2.84 18.72
N VAL A 605 -4.29 3.77 19.62
CA VAL A 605 -4.97 5.03 19.28
C VAL A 605 -4.34 6.21 20.03
N ASN A 606 -3.97 7.27 19.30
CA ASN A 606 -3.19 8.39 19.86
C ASN A 606 -3.92 9.18 20.96
N ALA A 607 -5.25 9.10 21.04
CA ALA A 607 -6.06 9.72 22.10
C ALA A 607 -5.73 9.14 23.48
N LEU A 608 -5.47 7.83 23.56
CA LEU A 608 -5.21 7.09 24.80
C LEU A 608 -3.83 7.40 25.41
N LEU A 609 -2.97 8.13 24.69
CA LEU A 609 -1.73 8.68 25.25
C LEU A 609 -1.98 9.94 26.10
N ALA A 610 -3.15 10.60 26.01
CA ALA A 610 -3.43 11.83 26.74
C ALA A 610 -3.37 11.66 28.28
N PRO A 611 -3.98 10.62 28.90
CA PRO A 611 -3.89 10.43 30.35
C PRO A 611 -2.46 10.08 30.79
N VAL A 612 -1.76 9.23 30.02
CA VAL A 612 -0.36 8.84 30.30
C VAL A 612 0.57 10.04 30.20
N GLN A 613 0.42 10.88 29.17
CA GLN A 613 1.16 12.13 29.00
C GLN A 613 1.01 13.04 30.21
N VAL A 614 -0.23 13.21 30.70
CA VAL A 614 -0.49 14.07 31.86
C VAL A 614 0.06 13.45 33.14
N ALA A 615 -0.13 12.15 33.39
CA ALA A 615 0.42 11.45 34.55
C ALA A 615 1.96 11.53 34.61
N LEU A 616 2.66 11.30 33.49
CA LEU A 616 4.12 11.44 33.41
C LEU A 616 4.56 12.89 33.62
N ALA A 617 3.84 13.87 33.06
CA ALA A 617 4.17 15.28 33.21
C ALA A 617 3.97 15.81 34.64
N VAL A 618 2.90 15.39 35.34
CA VAL A 618 2.65 15.71 36.76
C VAL A 618 3.80 15.21 37.65
N ASN A 619 4.39 14.07 37.31
CA ASN A 619 5.54 13.49 38.03
C ASN A 619 6.90 13.99 37.49
N GLY A 620 6.91 15.01 36.62
CA GLY A 620 8.12 15.65 36.11
C GLY A 620 8.93 14.83 35.10
N ILE A 621 8.39 13.73 34.58
CA ILE A 621 9.08 12.84 33.64
C ILE A 621 9.06 13.49 32.24
N PRO A 622 10.23 13.69 31.58
CA PRO A 622 10.29 14.33 30.27
C PRO A 622 9.74 13.41 29.18
N ILE A 623 8.97 13.96 28.24
CA ILE A 623 8.29 13.22 27.18
C ILE A 623 8.64 13.71 25.77
N SER A 624 8.54 12.80 24.80
CA SER A 624 8.65 13.02 23.36
C SER A 624 7.40 12.46 22.67
N GLY A 625 6.73 13.23 21.80
CA GLY A 625 5.49 12.80 21.14
C GLY A 625 4.19 13.11 21.92
N GLY A 626 3.23 12.18 21.94
CA GLY A 626 1.93 12.32 22.62
C GLY A 626 0.84 13.04 21.82
N VAL A 627 -0.01 13.79 22.51
CA VAL A 627 -1.08 14.67 21.98
C VAL A 627 -0.74 16.14 22.29
N GLY A 628 -1.29 17.08 21.51
CA GLY A 628 -1.26 18.51 21.83
C GLY A 628 -2.61 19.05 22.28
N LEU A 629 -2.69 20.38 22.36
CA LEU A 629 -3.89 21.12 22.76
C LEU A 629 -5.10 20.83 21.87
N GLU A 630 -4.89 20.45 20.61
CA GLU A 630 -5.94 20.05 19.68
C GLU A 630 -6.78 18.86 20.17
N PHE A 631 -6.28 18.05 21.10
CA PHE A 631 -7.06 17.00 21.77
C PHE A 631 -8.26 17.57 22.55
N ALA A 632 -8.08 18.67 23.28
CA ALA A 632 -9.16 19.28 24.07
C ALA A 632 -10.31 19.83 23.19
N ASP A 633 -10.02 20.10 21.91
CA ASP A 633 -10.98 20.65 20.96
C ASP A 633 -11.61 19.57 20.05
N ARG A 634 -11.18 18.30 20.17
CA ARG A 634 -11.83 17.13 19.55
C ARG A 634 -13.26 16.99 20.05
N THR A 635 -14.17 16.56 19.18
CA THR A 635 -15.60 16.85 19.38
C THR A 635 -16.21 16.12 20.58
N ALA A 636 -15.80 14.88 20.89
CA ALA A 636 -16.23 14.19 22.11
C ALA A 636 -15.69 14.87 23.39
N VAL A 637 -14.38 15.12 23.46
CA VAL A 637 -13.73 15.81 24.60
C VAL A 637 -14.39 17.17 24.85
N ARG A 638 -14.54 17.98 23.79
CA ARG A 638 -15.14 19.31 23.86
C ARG A 638 -16.62 19.30 24.27
N SER A 639 -17.38 18.24 23.94
CA SER A 639 -18.74 18.04 24.47
C SER A 639 -18.73 17.78 25.97
N VAL A 640 -17.83 16.93 26.49
CA VAL A 640 -17.67 16.73 27.95
C VAL A 640 -17.31 18.05 28.63
N LEU A 641 -16.31 18.78 28.13
CA LEU A 641 -15.88 20.06 28.70
C LEU A 641 -17.01 21.11 28.68
N ALA A 642 -17.86 21.16 27.64
CA ALA A 642 -19.03 22.02 27.61
C ALA A 642 -20.05 21.67 28.72
N TRP A 643 -20.35 20.39 28.92
CA TRP A 643 -21.23 19.94 29.99
C TRP A 643 -20.65 20.23 31.39
N LEU A 644 -19.34 20.00 31.62
CA LEU A 644 -18.70 20.34 32.89
C LEU A 644 -18.76 21.86 33.16
N ARG A 645 -18.61 22.71 32.14
CA ARG A 645 -18.80 24.16 32.27
C ARG A 645 -20.24 24.56 32.64
N LEU A 646 -21.26 23.83 32.16
CA LEU A 646 -22.66 24.03 32.58
C LEU A 646 -22.91 23.55 34.04
N ALA A 647 -22.18 22.51 34.48
CA ALA A 647 -22.25 22.00 35.84
C ALA A 647 -21.58 22.92 36.88
N THR A 648 -20.53 23.65 36.49
CA THR A 648 -19.75 24.52 37.40
C THR A 648 -20.15 26.00 37.42
N ARG A 649 -21.02 26.46 36.51
CA ARG A 649 -21.35 27.89 36.35
C ARG A 649 -22.81 28.19 36.71
N ASP A 650 -23.02 29.18 37.58
CA ASP A 650 -24.36 29.70 37.90
C ASP A 650 -25.07 30.32 36.68
N THR A 651 -24.30 30.94 35.77
CA THR A 651 -24.80 31.53 34.52
C THR A 651 -24.45 30.62 33.35
N LEU A 652 -25.46 30.14 32.64
CA LEU A 652 -25.28 29.22 31.51
C LEU A 652 -24.69 29.95 30.29
N GLY A 653 -23.75 29.28 29.61
CA GLY A 653 -23.08 29.77 28.41
C GLY A 653 -23.83 29.38 27.13
N PRO A 654 -24.17 30.32 26.22
CA PRO A 654 -24.89 30.03 24.97
C PRO A 654 -24.16 29.01 24.08
N ASP A 655 -22.83 29.08 24.04
CA ASP A 655 -22.01 28.19 23.23
C ASP A 655 -21.83 26.82 23.88
N ASP A 656 -21.80 26.76 25.22
CA ASP A 656 -21.78 25.53 26.00
C ASP A 656 -23.11 24.76 25.85
N ILE A 657 -24.25 25.46 26.00
CA ILE A 657 -25.59 24.94 25.68
C ILE A 657 -25.62 24.40 24.24
N ARG A 658 -25.13 25.18 23.27
CA ARG A 658 -25.19 24.81 21.85
C ARG A 658 -24.30 23.61 21.47
N GLU A 659 -23.31 23.27 22.28
CA GLU A 659 -22.54 22.02 22.12
C GLU A 659 -23.23 20.86 22.85
N ALA A 660 -23.66 21.07 24.10
CA ALA A 660 -24.38 20.07 24.91
C ALA A 660 -25.65 19.54 24.20
N LEU A 661 -26.43 20.41 23.56
CA LEU A 661 -27.62 20.05 22.76
C LEU A 661 -27.35 19.12 21.58
N ARG A 662 -26.09 19.02 21.11
CA ARG A 662 -25.71 18.15 19.98
C ARG A 662 -25.41 16.73 20.44
N ARG A 663 -24.93 16.57 21.68
CA ARG A 663 -24.39 15.32 22.22
C ARG A 663 -24.71 15.24 23.72
N PRO A 664 -25.76 14.49 24.12
CA PRO A 664 -26.69 13.75 23.27
C PRO A 664 -27.51 14.64 22.33
N SER A 665 -27.89 14.14 21.16
CA SER A 665 -28.66 14.92 20.18
C SER A 665 -30.11 15.12 20.67
N ARG A 666 -30.40 16.27 21.27
CA ARG A 666 -31.76 16.68 21.63
C ARG A 666 -32.44 17.24 20.37
N SER A 667 -33.23 16.41 19.68
CA SER A 667 -33.73 16.68 18.31
C SER A 667 -34.84 17.74 18.20
N PHE A 668 -34.50 18.99 18.53
CA PHE A 668 -35.36 20.17 18.44
C PHE A 668 -35.46 20.74 17.01
N HIS A 669 -36.58 21.41 16.71
CA HIS A 669 -36.68 22.31 15.56
C HIS A 669 -35.68 23.49 15.70
N PRO A 670 -35.02 23.99 14.62
CA PRO A 670 -33.95 24.99 14.71
C PRO A 670 -34.26 26.21 15.59
N ARG A 671 -35.42 26.85 15.42
CA ARG A 671 -35.84 27.99 16.26
C ARG A 671 -35.91 27.68 17.76
N ILE A 672 -36.18 26.44 18.15
CA ILE A 672 -36.20 26.03 19.56
C ILE A 672 -34.77 25.86 20.08
N ASN A 673 -33.83 25.32 19.27
CA ASN A 673 -32.41 25.31 19.64
C ASN A 673 -31.89 26.75 19.90
N ASP A 674 -32.25 27.70 19.03
CA ASP A 674 -31.84 29.09 19.19
C ASP A 674 -32.38 29.69 20.50
N TRP A 675 -33.68 29.54 20.78
CA TRP A 675 -34.28 29.97 22.05
C TRP A 675 -33.68 29.29 23.28
N VAL A 676 -33.35 28.00 23.21
CA VAL A 676 -32.68 27.29 24.33
C VAL A 676 -31.28 27.85 24.57
N CYS A 677 -30.53 28.19 23.50
CA CYS A 677 -29.21 28.82 23.60
C CYS A 677 -29.25 30.27 24.13
N GLU A 678 -30.39 30.96 24.06
CA GLU A 678 -30.56 32.31 24.63
C GLU A 678 -30.66 32.29 26.17
N GLN A 679 -31.11 31.18 26.76
CA GLN A 679 -31.39 31.10 28.21
C GLN A 679 -30.12 31.08 29.06
N ARG A 680 -30.20 31.68 30.26
CA ARG A 680 -29.04 31.89 31.15
C ARG A 680 -29.12 31.19 32.50
N SER A 681 -30.26 30.60 32.83
CA SER A 681 -30.45 29.79 34.03
C SER A 681 -31.40 28.61 33.79
N ILE A 682 -31.36 27.61 34.67
CA ILE A 682 -32.29 26.46 34.69
C ILE A 682 -33.74 26.94 34.87
N VAL A 683 -33.97 28.00 35.65
CA VAL A 683 -35.31 28.60 35.85
C VAL A 683 -35.85 29.19 34.55
N ASP A 684 -34.99 29.77 33.72
CA ASP A 684 -35.39 30.31 32.41
C ASP A 684 -35.65 29.19 31.38
N LEU A 685 -34.90 28.07 31.45
CA LEU A 685 -35.16 26.88 30.64
C LEU A 685 -36.54 26.26 30.95
N HIS A 686 -36.91 26.08 32.22
CA HIS A 686 -38.28 25.63 32.56
C HIS A 686 -39.35 26.65 32.17
N ARG A 687 -39.06 27.97 32.26
CA ARG A 687 -39.99 29.02 31.80
C ARG A 687 -40.13 29.03 30.27
N LEU A 688 -39.11 28.62 29.53
CA LEU A 688 -39.18 28.39 28.08
C LEU A 688 -40.00 27.14 27.77
N ALA A 689 -39.75 26.02 28.45
CA ALA A 689 -40.50 24.78 28.28
C ALA A 689 -42.03 25.01 28.43
N GLY A 690 -42.46 25.66 29.52
CA GLY A 690 -43.86 26.04 29.75
C GLY A 690 -44.47 27.06 28.78
N ARG A 691 -43.76 27.45 27.71
CA ARG A 691 -44.21 28.33 26.62
C ARG A 691 -44.16 27.66 25.24
N LEU A 692 -43.68 26.42 25.13
CA LEU A 692 -43.64 25.70 23.84
C LEU A 692 -45.00 25.06 23.54
N ASN A 693 -45.40 25.08 22.26
CA ASN A 693 -46.73 24.64 21.82
C ASN A 693 -46.90 23.11 21.69
N THR A 694 -45.87 22.32 22.00
CA THR A 694 -45.84 20.88 21.75
C THR A 694 -45.25 20.17 22.95
N GLU A 695 -46.05 19.35 23.62
CA GLU A 695 -45.71 18.57 24.82
C GLU A 695 -44.33 17.91 24.72
N ARG A 696 -44.07 17.19 23.63
CA ARG A 696 -42.77 16.57 23.31
C ARG A 696 -41.57 17.51 23.40
N ASP A 697 -41.71 18.77 22.98
CA ASP A 697 -40.63 19.75 23.07
C ASP A 697 -40.58 20.46 24.44
N GLN A 698 -41.70 20.51 25.18
CA GLN A 698 -41.69 20.90 26.61
C GLN A 698 -40.92 19.88 27.45
N GLU A 699 -41.20 18.58 27.25
CA GLU A 699 -40.49 17.44 27.86
C GLU A 699 -38.99 17.55 27.60
N ARG A 700 -38.58 17.61 26.33
CA ARG A 700 -37.15 17.66 25.94
C ARG A 700 -36.37 18.83 26.54
N VAL A 701 -36.97 20.03 26.68
CA VAL A 701 -36.32 21.18 27.34
C VAL A 701 -36.26 20.97 28.86
N THR A 702 -37.29 20.33 29.43
CA THR A 702 -37.33 19.97 30.86
C THR A 702 -36.29 18.90 31.21
N ASP A 703 -36.14 17.86 30.38
CA ASP A 703 -35.09 16.84 30.49
C ASP A 703 -33.70 17.49 30.46
N PHE A 704 -33.45 18.34 29.47
CA PHE A 704 -32.15 19.02 29.31
C PHE A 704 -31.84 19.95 30.50
N ALA A 705 -32.86 20.62 31.06
CA ALA A 705 -32.71 21.38 32.29
C ALA A 705 -32.41 20.48 33.51
N ALA A 706 -33.04 19.30 33.59
CA ALA A 706 -32.81 18.32 34.64
C ALA A 706 -31.44 17.62 34.56
N ASP A 707 -30.90 17.38 33.35
CA ASP A 707 -29.52 16.91 33.16
C ASP A 707 -28.53 17.90 33.77
N ILE A 708 -28.64 19.19 33.41
CA ILE A 708 -27.78 20.26 33.94
C ILE A 708 -27.97 20.38 35.46
N GLN A 709 -29.21 20.34 35.96
CA GLN A 709 -29.49 20.39 37.39
C GLN A 709 -28.86 19.22 38.16
N THR A 710 -28.86 18.02 37.59
CA THR A 710 -28.25 16.82 38.18
C THR A 710 -26.74 17.00 38.33
N LEU A 711 -26.05 17.46 37.29
CA LEU A 711 -24.62 17.72 37.35
C LEU A 711 -24.27 18.89 38.29
N GLN A 712 -25.05 19.98 38.27
CA GLN A 712 -24.89 21.08 39.23
C GLN A 712 -25.11 20.65 40.68
N GLN A 713 -25.95 19.64 40.94
CA GLN A 713 -26.11 19.06 42.27
C GLN A 713 -24.89 18.23 42.66
N MET A 714 -24.36 17.40 41.76
CA MET A 714 -23.12 16.64 41.98
C MET A 714 -21.92 17.56 42.31
N VAL A 715 -21.78 18.72 41.65
CA VAL A 715 -20.75 19.72 42.00
C VAL A 715 -20.95 20.27 43.42
N LYS A 716 -22.18 20.57 43.83
CA LYS A 716 -22.49 21.07 45.20
C LYS A 716 -22.21 20.02 46.27
N ASP A 717 -22.50 18.76 45.97
CA ASP A 717 -22.24 17.61 46.83
C ASP A 717 -20.75 17.17 46.82
N ARG A 718 -19.91 17.85 46.04
CA ARG A 718 -18.46 17.62 45.87
C ARG A 718 -18.11 16.22 45.35
N ALA A 719 -18.91 15.70 44.42
CA ALA A 719 -18.53 14.52 43.65
C ALA A 719 -17.29 14.84 42.77
N PRO A 720 -16.34 13.90 42.63
CA PRO A 720 -15.13 14.09 41.84
C PRO A 720 -15.43 14.14 40.33
N THR A 721 -14.51 14.71 39.54
CA THR A 721 -14.65 14.83 38.08
C THR A 721 -14.96 13.49 37.39
N SER A 722 -14.39 12.39 37.86
CA SER A 722 -14.69 11.03 37.39
C SER A 722 -16.18 10.73 37.32
N ASP A 723 -16.92 11.06 38.38
CA ASP A 723 -18.31 10.64 38.58
C ASP A 723 -19.27 11.46 37.72
N LEU A 724 -18.94 12.73 37.50
CA LEU A 724 -19.65 13.59 36.55
C LEU A 724 -19.41 13.15 35.11
N VAL A 725 -18.17 12.77 34.76
CA VAL A 725 -17.83 12.29 33.41
C VAL A 725 -18.48 10.92 33.14
N LEU A 726 -18.47 10.00 34.09
CA LEU A 726 -19.23 8.74 34.02
C LEU A 726 -20.74 8.99 33.87
N THR A 727 -21.31 9.89 34.66
CA THR A 727 -22.73 10.27 34.55
C THR A 727 -23.07 10.87 33.19
N LEU A 728 -22.15 11.63 32.58
CA LEU A 728 -22.29 12.17 31.22
C LEU A 728 -22.25 11.09 30.15
N ILE A 729 -21.28 10.17 30.24
CA ILE A 729 -21.06 9.07 29.29
C ILE A 729 -22.26 8.12 29.32
N ASP A 730 -22.62 7.61 30.49
CA ASP A 730 -23.59 6.52 30.64
C ASP A 730 -25.04 6.99 30.80
N ARG A 731 -25.31 7.87 31.77
CA ARG A 731 -26.69 8.19 32.19
C ARG A 731 -27.34 9.28 31.34
N ILE A 732 -26.59 10.32 31.00
CA ILE A 732 -27.05 11.36 30.06
C ILE A 732 -26.97 10.82 28.63
N GLY A 733 -26.11 9.83 28.36
CA GLY A 733 -26.11 9.05 27.11
C GLY A 733 -25.15 9.59 26.04
N LEU A 734 -24.09 10.29 26.43
CA LEU A 734 -23.06 10.75 25.51
C LEU A 734 -22.38 9.57 24.77
N ALA A 735 -22.25 8.40 25.41
CA ALA A 735 -21.74 7.18 24.78
C ALA A 735 -22.54 6.78 23.53
N GLY A 736 -23.88 6.71 23.62
CA GLY A 736 -24.74 6.32 22.50
C GLY A 736 -24.72 7.33 21.34
N ALA A 737 -24.65 8.63 21.66
CA ALA A 737 -24.49 9.71 20.69
C ALA A 737 -23.09 9.77 20.04
N VAL A 738 -22.12 9.04 20.60
CA VAL A 738 -20.75 8.91 20.08
C VAL A 738 -20.59 7.61 19.30
N GLY A 739 -21.08 6.47 19.79
CA GLY A 739 -21.03 5.18 19.09
C GLY A 739 -21.77 5.20 17.75
N THR A 740 -22.88 5.95 17.65
CA THR A 740 -23.57 6.20 16.38
C THR A 740 -22.73 6.99 15.37
N LEU A 741 -21.81 7.86 15.81
CA LEU A 741 -20.91 8.57 14.91
C LEU A 741 -19.72 7.71 14.46
N ASP A 742 -19.24 6.82 15.33
CA ASP A 742 -18.20 5.84 14.99
C ASP A 742 -18.74 4.81 13.98
N ALA A 743 -19.98 4.33 14.16
CA ALA A 743 -20.65 3.42 13.22
C ALA A 743 -20.94 4.03 11.83
N HIS A 744 -20.88 5.36 11.69
CA HIS A 744 -21.09 6.07 10.42
C HIS A 744 -19.79 6.57 9.77
N ARG A 745 -18.60 6.19 10.26
CA ARG A 745 -17.30 6.56 9.65
C ARG A 745 -16.57 5.34 9.07
N ARG A 746 -16.25 5.41 7.77
CA ARG A 746 -15.34 4.48 7.08
C ARG A 746 -14.02 5.20 6.74
N GLY A 747 -12.98 4.44 6.41
CA GLY A 747 -11.68 4.98 5.97
C GLY A 747 -10.65 5.22 7.08
N MET A 748 -9.52 5.85 6.76
CA MET A 748 -8.33 6.02 7.62
C MET A 748 -8.62 6.90 8.85
N ASN A 749 -9.43 7.95 8.72
CA ASN A 749 -9.74 8.86 9.82
C ASN A 749 -10.78 8.28 10.82
N ARG A 750 -10.56 7.03 11.25
CA ARG A 750 -11.11 6.44 12.49
C ARG A 750 -10.55 7.12 13.75
N ALA A 751 -10.67 8.45 13.82
CA ALA A 751 -10.57 9.23 15.04
C ALA A 751 -11.81 8.96 15.90
N ALA A 752 -11.92 7.70 16.34
CA ALA A 752 -13.12 7.14 16.92
C ALA A 752 -13.44 7.90 18.23
N GLN A 753 -14.63 8.44 18.28
CA GLN A 753 -15.08 9.37 19.30
C GLN A 753 -15.29 8.64 20.64
N GLY A 754 -15.47 7.32 20.65
CA GLY A 754 -15.44 6.50 21.87
C GLY A 754 -14.05 6.47 22.54
N ASP A 755 -12.97 6.51 21.76
CA ASP A 755 -11.61 6.45 22.30
C ASP A 755 -11.22 7.81 22.92
N ASP A 756 -11.83 8.90 22.44
CA ASP A 756 -11.80 10.22 23.07
C ASP A 756 -12.58 10.26 24.40
N LEU A 757 -13.71 9.54 24.50
CA LEU A 757 -14.45 9.39 25.77
C LEU A 757 -13.64 8.59 26.80
N THR A 758 -13.03 7.48 26.37
CA THR A 758 -12.14 6.66 27.21
C THR A 758 -10.96 7.50 27.73
N ALA A 759 -10.33 8.29 26.86
CA ALA A 759 -9.23 9.17 27.24
C ALA A 759 -9.67 10.28 28.23
N ILE A 760 -10.81 10.96 28.02
CA ILE A 760 -11.25 12.01 28.96
C ILE A 760 -11.79 11.44 30.28
N GLN A 761 -12.32 10.21 30.29
CA GLN A 761 -12.66 9.47 31.51
C GLN A 761 -11.42 9.16 32.36
N HIS A 762 -10.36 8.62 31.74
CA HIS A 762 -9.09 8.37 32.43
C HIS A 762 -8.43 9.68 32.93
N LEU A 763 -8.51 10.77 32.16
CA LEU A 763 -8.05 12.09 32.61
C LEU A 763 -8.86 12.63 33.81
N ALA A 764 -10.18 12.42 33.83
CA ALA A 764 -11.04 12.86 34.92
C ALA A 764 -10.78 12.12 36.25
N ALA A 765 -10.16 10.93 36.21
CA ALA A 765 -9.72 10.20 37.40
C ALA A 765 -8.35 10.67 37.94
N LEU A 766 -7.64 11.56 37.24
CA LEU A 766 -6.36 12.13 37.68
C LEU A 766 -6.52 13.48 38.40
N HIS A 767 -7.73 14.07 38.43
CA HIS A 767 -7.97 15.41 39.00
C HIS A 767 -9.43 15.57 39.47
N ASP A 768 -9.64 15.55 40.80
CA ASP A 768 -10.97 15.52 41.42
C ASP A 768 -11.80 16.81 41.25
N ASP A 769 -11.18 17.98 41.12
CA ASP A 769 -11.89 19.26 41.11
C ASP A 769 -12.35 19.68 39.70
N VAL A 770 -13.63 19.44 39.45
CA VAL A 770 -14.38 19.83 38.24
C VAL A 770 -14.14 21.29 37.82
N ALA A 771 -14.03 22.22 38.79
CA ALA A 771 -13.92 23.65 38.49
C ALA A 771 -12.53 24.05 37.94
N THR A 772 -11.48 23.30 38.28
CA THR A 772 -10.11 23.53 37.80
C THR A 772 -9.65 22.51 36.74
N PHE A 773 -10.46 21.48 36.45
CA PHE A 773 -10.15 20.41 35.50
C PHE A 773 -9.78 20.88 34.09
N GLU A 774 -10.58 21.75 33.44
CA GLU A 774 -10.25 22.21 32.08
C GLU A 774 -8.95 23.07 32.02
N PRO A 775 -8.74 24.05 32.92
CA PRO A 775 -7.45 24.74 33.05
C PRO A 775 -6.27 23.77 33.22
N TRP A 776 -6.37 22.85 34.20
CA TRP A 776 -5.34 21.86 34.50
C TRP A 776 -5.03 20.95 33.30
N LEU A 777 -6.06 20.47 32.60
CA LEU A 777 -5.93 19.65 31.41
C LEU A 777 -5.20 20.41 30.29
N ARG A 778 -5.59 21.66 30.02
CA ARG A 778 -4.95 22.48 28.96
C ARG A 778 -3.51 22.85 29.32
N GLU A 779 -3.18 23.05 30.59
CA GLU A 779 -1.81 23.23 31.07
C GLU A 779 -0.94 21.99 30.78
N HIS A 780 -1.39 20.80 31.17
CA HIS A 780 -0.60 19.57 31.01
C HIS A 780 -0.55 19.06 29.55
N LEU A 781 -1.53 19.41 28.71
CA LEU A 781 -1.47 19.20 27.26
C LEU A 781 -0.52 20.18 26.53
N ALA A 782 -0.19 21.32 27.15
CA ALA A 782 0.75 22.31 26.61
C ALA A 782 2.22 22.01 26.95
N VAL A 783 2.49 20.95 27.72
CA VAL A 783 3.84 20.56 28.17
C VAL A 783 4.80 20.42 26.99
N ARG A 784 5.95 21.09 27.08
CA ARG A 784 6.95 21.11 26.01
C ARG A 784 7.59 19.73 25.85
N ARG A 785 7.34 19.10 24.71
CA ARG A 785 8.04 17.89 24.23
C ARG A 785 9.54 18.15 24.12
N GLN A 786 10.34 17.21 24.60
CA GLN A 786 11.80 17.35 24.69
C GLN A 786 12.50 16.22 23.92
N PRO A 787 13.49 16.52 23.07
CA PRO A 787 14.45 15.51 22.62
C PRO A 787 15.11 14.88 23.85
N GLY A 788 15.22 13.55 23.89
CA GLY A 788 15.70 12.81 25.07
C GLY A 788 14.61 12.36 26.06
N GLY A 789 13.33 12.69 25.83
CA GLY A 789 12.20 12.25 26.67
C GLY A 789 11.56 10.91 26.27
N VAL A 790 10.77 10.34 27.18
CA VAL A 790 10.00 9.09 26.99
C VAL A 790 9.11 9.19 25.75
N THR A 791 9.23 8.23 24.83
CA THR A 791 8.53 8.30 23.54
C THR A 791 7.09 7.83 23.67
N LEU A 792 6.13 8.73 23.49
CA LEU A 792 4.69 8.45 23.48
C LEU A 792 4.18 8.45 22.03
N SER A 793 3.77 7.29 21.49
CA SER A 793 3.37 7.19 20.08
C SER A 793 2.40 6.03 19.80
N THR A 794 1.79 6.02 18.61
CA THR A 794 1.02 4.86 18.14
C THR A 794 1.92 3.85 17.44
N VAL A 795 1.58 2.56 17.52
CA VAL A 795 2.37 1.46 16.93
C VAL A 795 2.67 1.70 15.44
N HIS A 796 1.65 2.11 14.68
CA HIS A 796 1.75 2.46 13.25
C HIS A 796 2.81 3.53 12.91
N ARG A 797 3.09 4.46 13.83
CA ARG A 797 4.09 5.54 13.66
C ARG A 797 5.51 5.13 14.06
N VAL A 798 5.67 4.00 14.74
CA VAL A 798 6.98 3.51 15.24
C VAL A 798 7.45 2.23 14.56
N LYS A 799 6.80 1.82 13.47
CA LYS A 799 7.29 0.74 12.60
C LYS A 799 8.74 1.02 12.16
N GLY A 800 9.55 -0.03 12.07
CA GLY A 800 10.99 0.06 11.82
C GLY A 800 11.85 0.48 13.02
N GLN A 801 11.30 1.21 14.01
CA GLN A 801 12.04 1.67 15.19
C GLN A 801 12.18 0.56 16.26
N GLU A 802 12.92 0.84 17.34
CA GLU A 802 13.12 -0.04 18.50
C GLU A 802 13.57 0.76 19.74
N TRP A 803 13.31 0.22 20.94
CA TRP A 803 13.69 0.77 22.24
C TRP A 803 14.09 -0.34 23.22
N PRO A 804 15.06 -0.12 24.13
CA PRO A 804 15.35 -1.06 25.21
C PRO A 804 14.13 -1.41 26.06
N HIS A 805 13.31 -0.44 26.45
CA HIS A 805 12.11 -0.65 27.26
C HIS A 805 10.86 -0.17 26.50
N VAL A 806 9.87 -1.04 26.38
CA VAL A 806 8.58 -0.73 25.74
C VAL A 806 7.44 -1.07 26.68
N VAL A 807 6.50 -0.14 26.84
CA VAL A 807 5.23 -0.36 27.51
C VAL A 807 4.11 -0.35 26.46
N VAL A 808 3.42 -1.47 26.28
CA VAL A 808 2.22 -1.54 25.42
C VAL A 808 1.04 -1.13 26.28
N HIS A 809 0.55 0.10 26.06
CA HIS A 809 -0.48 0.73 26.87
C HIS A 809 -1.89 0.39 26.39
N LEU A 810 -2.70 -0.07 27.35
CA LEU A 810 -4.11 -0.44 27.22
C LEU A 810 -4.34 -1.58 26.21
N ALA A 811 -3.73 -2.73 26.49
CA ALA A 811 -4.03 -4.02 25.87
C ALA A 811 -5.34 -4.61 26.43
N ASP A 812 -6.46 -3.94 26.13
CA ASP A 812 -7.81 -4.37 26.49
C ASP A 812 -8.59 -4.92 25.28
N ALA A 813 -9.78 -5.47 25.55
CA ALA A 813 -10.63 -6.10 24.54
C ALA A 813 -11.27 -5.14 23.51
N GLU A 814 -11.20 -3.82 23.71
CA GLU A 814 -11.72 -2.80 22.79
C GLU A 814 -10.59 -2.14 21.95
N GLN A 815 -9.33 -2.31 22.34
CA GLN A 815 -8.15 -1.74 21.68
C GLN A 815 -7.27 -2.77 20.97
N TYR A 816 -7.27 -4.04 21.39
CA TYR A 816 -6.50 -5.11 20.78
C TYR A 816 -7.31 -6.43 20.75
N PRO A 817 -7.96 -6.81 19.63
CA PRO A 817 -8.13 -6.01 18.42
C PRO A 817 -8.94 -4.74 18.68
N HIS A 818 -8.71 -3.68 17.92
CA HIS A 818 -9.56 -2.49 18.01
C HIS A 818 -11.01 -2.83 17.65
N ARG A 819 -11.97 -2.34 18.44
CA ARG A 819 -13.42 -2.57 18.30
C ARG A 819 -14.04 -2.21 16.94
N LEU A 820 -13.34 -1.45 16.09
CA LEU A 820 -13.76 -1.11 14.73
C LEU A 820 -12.99 -1.89 13.63
N ALA A 821 -12.02 -2.73 14.00
CA ALA A 821 -11.24 -3.51 13.05
C ALA A 821 -12.08 -4.61 12.39
N GLU A 822 -11.84 -4.83 11.09
CA GLU A 822 -12.48 -5.87 10.29
C GLU A 822 -11.56 -7.09 10.09
N ASP A 823 -10.23 -6.87 10.14
CA ASP A 823 -9.20 -7.91 10.12
C ASP A 823 -8.55 -8.06 11.50
N VAL A 824 -8.85 -9.18 12.16
CA VAL A 824 -8.27 -9.55 13.47
C VAL A 824 -6.83 -10.03 13.33
N GLU A 825 -6.42 -10.58 12.17
CA GLU A 825 -5.02 -10.96 11.92
C GLU A 825 -4.14 -9.71 11.75
N GLU A 826 -4.62 -8.64 11.11
CA GLU A 826 -3.90 -7.35 11.03
C GLU A 826 -3.71 -6.73 12.42
N GLU A 827 -4.75 -6.69 13.25
CA GLU A 827 -4.62 -6.21 14.64
C GLU A 827 -3.68 -7.09 15.48
N ARG A 828 -3.64 -8.40 15.20
CA ARG A 828 -2.69 -9.33 15.86
C ARG A 828 -1.25 -9.08 15.39
N ARG A 829 -1.03 -8.84 14.09
CA ARG A 829 0.26 -8.36 13.53
C ARG A 829 0.66 -7.03 14.18
N LEU A 830 -0.28 -6.12 14.44
CA LEU A 830 -0.03 -4.85 15.12
C LEU A 830 0.40 -5.04 16.58
N PHE A 831 -0.24 -5.95 17.32
CA PHE A 831 0.17 -6.30 18.69
C PHE A 831 1.58 -6.94 18.71
N HIS A 832 1.88 -7.82 17.75
CA HIS A 832 3.23 -8.32 17.49
C HIS A 832 4.23 -7.18 17.23
N VAL A 833 3.91 -6.22 16.35
CA VAL A 833 4.79 -5.08 16.05
C VAL A 833 5.07 -4.28 17.32
N ALA A 834 4.05 -4.01 18.14
CA ALA A 834 4.18 -3.28 19.40
C ALA A 834 5.18 -3.94 20.36
N ILE A 835 5.00 -5.25 20.63
CA ILE A 835 5.86 -6.02 21.54
C ILE A 835 7.30 -6.12 20.97
N THR A 836 7.45 -6.40 19.68
CA THR A 836 8.77 -6.52 19.02
C THR A 836 9.50 -5.20 18.78
N ARG A 837 9.00 -4.08 19.32
CA ARG A 837 9.81 -2.86 19.46
C ARG A 837 10.80 -2.93 20.63
N ALA A 838 10.58 -3.82 21.60
CA ALA A 838 11.48 -4.00 22.75
C ALA A 838 12.78 -4.72 22.38
N SER A 839 13.92 -4.23 22.89
CA SER A 839 15.22 -4.94 22.84
C SER A 839 15.76 -5.38 24.21
N LYS A 840 15.11 -5.01 25.32
CA LYS A 840 15.37 -5.58 26.67
C LYS A 840 14.12 -5.97 27.44
N HIS A 841 13.08 -5.13 27.44
CA HIS A 841 11.87 -5.38 28.24
C HIS A 841 10.58 -4.92 27.55
N ALA A 842 9.58 -5.80 27.48
CA ALA A 842 8.23 -5.51 27.00
C ALA A 842 7.20 -5.66 28.14
N THR A 843 6.64 -4.55 28.62
CA THR A 843 5.57 -4.55 29.63
C THR A 843 4.23 -4.34 28.95
N ILE A 844 3.34 -5.33 29.01
CA ILE A 844 1.98 -5.22 28.49
C ILE A 844 1.06 -4.77 29.63
N VAL A 845 0.43 -3.60 29.51
CA VAL A 845 -0.53 -3.08 30.49
C VAL A 845 -1.94 -3.30 29.96
N THR A 846 -2.74 -4.12 30.64
CA THR A 846 -4.13 -4.39 30.23
C THR A 846 -5.09 -3.33 30.79
N GLY A 847 -6.31 -3.28 30.25
CA GLY A 847 -7.45 -2.67 30.95
C GLY A 847 -8.13 -3.66 31.90
N PRO A 848 -9.25 -3.25 32.55
CA PRO A 848 -10.07 -4.12 33.40
C PRO A 848 -10.68 -5.34 32.68
N SER A 849 -10.81 -5.27 31.34
CA SER A 849 -11.16 -6.40 30.47
C SER A 849 -9.97 -6.68 29.53
N PRO A 850 -9.06 -7.61 29.88
CA PRO A 850 -7.86 -7.86 29.09
C PRO A 850 -8.15 -8.27 27.64
N SER A 851 -7.26 -7.84 26.74
CA SER A 851 -7.27 -8.25 25.34
C SER A 851 -7.22 -9.79 25.19
N PRO A 852 -7.98 -10.41 24.25
CA PRO A 852 -7.85 -11.84 23.96
C PRO A 852 -6.42 -12.20 23.50
N PHE A 853 -5.72 -11.29 22.81
CA PHE A 853 -4.35 -11.49 22.38
C PHE A 853 -3.37 -11.66 23.56
N VAL A 854 -3.69 -11.14 24.75
CA VAL A 854 -2.87 -11.33 25.97
C VAL A 854 -2.93 -12.78 26.46
N ALA A 855 -4.03 -13.49 26.24
CA ALA A 855 -4.09 -14.94 26.49
C ALA A 855 -3.29 -15.71 25.43
N GLU A 856 -3.41 -15.33 24.15
CA GLU A 856 -2.72 -15.95 23.00
C GLU A 856 -1.18 -15.87 23.08
N LEU A 857 -0.61 -14.91 23.83
CA LEU A 857 0.82 -14.91 24.21
C LEU A 857 1.25 -16.21 24.94
N THR A 858 0.30 -16.92 25.56
CA THR A 858 0.56 -18.09 26.42
C THR A 858 -0.19 -19.36 26.00
N THR A 859 -1.30 -19.25 25.27
CA THR A 859 -2.07 -20.40 24.75
C THR A 859 -1.65 -20.80 23.33
N GLU A 860 -1.36 -22.09 23.12
CA GLU A 860 -1.18 -22.64 21.77
C GLU A 860 -2.50 -22.59 20.98
N PRO A 861 -2.46 -22.43 19.64
CA PRO A 861 -3.66 -22.48 18.80
C PRO A 861 -4.31 -23.87 18.82
N SER A 862 -5.64 -23.92 18.60
CA SER A 862 -6.40 -25.16 18.51
C SER A 862 -5.95 -26.01 17.31
N ALA A 863 -5.76 -27.30 17.52
CA ALA A 863 -5.36 -28.24 16.46
C ALA A 863 -6.47 -28.55 15.44
N GLU A 864 -7.73 -28.16 15.72
CA GLU A 864 -8.80 -28.20 14.74
C GLU A 864 -8.65 -27.03 13.76
N PRO A 865 -8.65 -27.26 12.44
CA PRO A 865 -8.55 -26.20 11.46
C PRO A 865 -9.83 -25.36 11.51
N ALA A 866 -9.70 -24.11 11.98
CA ALA A 866 -10.83 -23.18 12.10
C ALA A 866 -11.68 -23.14 10.81
N GLU A 867 -13.00 -23.28 10.95
CA GLU A 867 -13.92 -23.18 9.81
C GLU A 867 -13.70 -21.85 9.11
N ARG A 868 -13.30 -21.92 7.84
CA ARG A 868 -12.76 -20.78 7.10
C ARG A 868 -13.88 -19.80 6.72
N ALA A 869 -14.22 -18.92 7.63
CA ALA A 869 -14.90 -17.67 7.34
C ALA A 869 -13.98 -16.79 6.47
N VAL A 870 -14.00 -17.03 5.16
CA VAL A 870 -13.33 -16.19 4.17
C VAL A 870 -14.07 -14.85 4.09
N VAL A 871 -13.78 -13.96 5.04
CA VAL A 871 -14.05 -12.54 4.89
C VAL A 871 -13.20 -12.07 3.72
N SER A 872 -13.85 -11.64 2.64
CA SER A 872 -13.18 -11.30 1.39
C SER A 872 -12.46 -9.95 1.50
N SER A 873 -11.28 -9.93 2.13
CA SER A 873 -10.24 -8.94 1.83
C SER A 873 -10.08 -8.87 0.31
N HIS A 874 -10.23 -7.69 -0.30
CA HIS A 874 -10.44 -7.55 -1.74
C HIS A 874 -9.30 -8.12 -2.61
N ARG A 875 -9.41 -9.42 -2.92
CA ARG A 875 -8.74 -10.04 -4.05
C ARG A 875 -9.58 -9.74 -5.29
N PRO A 876 -9.14 -8.92 -6.25
CA PRO A 876 -9.59 -9.11 -7.61
C PRO A 876 -9.09 -10.50 -8.00
N GLU A 877 -9.99 -11.48 -8.13
CA GLU A 877 -9.59 -12.77 -8.69
C GLU A 877 -9.03 -12.51 -10.09
N SER A 878 -7.85 -13.08 -10.37
CA SER A 878 -7.20 -13.03 -11.68
C SER A 878 -8.25 -13.31 -12.77
N ALA A 879 -8.45 -12.36 -13.68
CA ALA A 879 -9.52 -12.42 -14.66
C ALA A 879 -9.30 -13.57 -15.66
N LYS A 880 -9.76 -14.77 -15.30
CA LYS A 880 -9.82 -15.92 -16.20
C LYS A 880 -10.63 -15.50 -17.42
N ARG A 881 -9.97 -15.45 -18.59
CA ARG A 881 -10.59 -15.14 -19.88
C ARG A 881 -11.48 -16.29 -20.35
N SER A 882 -12.52 -16.63 -19.59
CA SER A 882 -13.69 -17.28 -20.16
C SER A 882 -14.32 -16.31 -21.16
N THR A 883 -14.45 -16.73 -22.41
CA THR A 883 -15.14 -15.99 -23.48
C THR A 883 -16.45 -15.40 -22.98
N SER A 884 -16.63 -14.09 -23.11
CA SER A 884 -17.73 -13.35 -22.49
C SER A 884 -19.10 -13.98 -22.76
N PRO A 885 -19.80 -14.49 -21.74
CA PRO A 885 -21.23 -14.76 -21.85
C PRO A 885 -21.93 -13.42 -22.10
N SER A 886 -22.82 -13.39 -23.11
CA SER A 886 -23.82 -12.32 -23.23
C SER A 886 -24.55 -12.17 -21.90
N LYS A 887 -24.59 -10.95 -21.34
CA LYS A 887 -25.32 -10.53 -20.10
C LYS A 887 -26.24 -11.64 -19.57
N THR A 888 -25.69 -12.56 -18.77
CA THR A 888 -26.46 -13.68 -18.25
C THR A 888 -27.54 -13.15 -17.33
N ASP A 889 -28.80 -13.39 -17.67
CA ASP A 889 -29.92 -13.11 -16.78
C ASP A 889 -29.63 -13.85 -15.47
N PRO A 890 -29.71 -13.22 -14.28
CA PRO A 890 -29.52 -13.92 -13.01
C PRO A 890 -30.52 -15.07 -12.77
N THR A 891 -31.49 -15.30 -13.67
CA THR A 891 -32.33 -16.50 -13.73
C THR A 891 -31.74 -17.69 -14.48
N ALA A 892 -30.64 -17.55 -15.24
CA ALA A 892 -30.19 -18.56 -16.20
C ALA A 892 -29.90 -19.95 -15.59
N ASP A 893 -29.60 -19.98 -14.28
CA ASP A 893 -29.39 -21.19 -13.47
C ASP A 893 -30.55 -21.40 -12.46
N LEU A 894 -31.81 -21.22 -12.88
CA LEU A 894 -33.01 -21.56 -12.11
C LEU A 894 -33.72 -22.77 -12.73
N ASP A 895 -34.27 -23.64 -11.89
CA ASP A 895 -35.26 -24.62 -12.34
C ASP A 895 -36.63 -23.95 -12.59
N GLU A 896 -37.51 -24.63 -13.32
CA GLU A 896 -38.82 -24.09 -13.72
C GLU A 896 -39.71 -23.69 -12.52
N ALA A 897 -39.55 -24.31 -11.34
CA ALA A 897 -40.27 -23.92 -10.14
C ALA A 897 -39.66 -22.67 -9.50
N ALA A 898 -38.34 -22.56 -9.47
CA ALA A 898 -37.63 -21.38 -9.00
C ALA A 898 -37.81 -20.16 -9.95
N GLU A 899 -37.93 -20.37 -11.26
CA GLU A 899 -38.33 -19.29 -12.20
C GLU A 899 -39.72 -18.73 -11.88
N ARG A 900 -40.72 -19.61 -11.66
CA ARG A 900 -42.07 -19.21 -11.24
C ARG A 900 -42.05 -18.43 -9.92
N ARG A 901 -41.29 -18.91 -8.91
CA ARG A 901 -41.10 -18.19 -7.63
C ARG A 901 -40.45 -16.83 -7.84
N PHE A 902 -39.41 -16.73 -8.68
CA PHE A 902 -38.73 -15.48 -8.97
C PHE A 902 -39.63 -14.46 -9.69
N ALA A 903 -40.47 -14.91 -10.62
CA ALA A 903 -41.48 -14.07 -11.28
C ALA A 903 -42.50 -13.54 -10.27
N ALA A 904 -43.03 -14.39 -9.40
CA ALA A 904 -43.97 -13.98 -8.34
C ALA A 904 -43.32 -13.02 -7.32
N LEU A 905 -42.07 -13.28 -6.92
CA LEU A 905 -41.28 -12.41 -6.03
C LEU A 905 -40.98 -11.05 -6.65
N LYS A 906 -40.71 -10.98 -7.96
CA LYS A 906 -40.57 -9.72 -8.71
C LYS A 906 -41.84 -8.87 -8.60
N GLU A 907 -43.01 -9.51 -8.71
CA GLU A 907 -44.30 -8.82 -8.66
C GLU A 907 -44.69 -8.40 -7.23
N LEU A 908 -44.56 -9.28 -6.24
CA LEU A 908 -44.72 -8.93 -4.83
C LEU A 908 -43.84 -7.73 -4.43
N ARG A 909 -42.57 -7.73 -4.89
CA ARG A 909 -41.65 -6.60 -4.68
C ARG A 909 -42.16 -5.31 -5.32
N ASN A 910 -42.76 -5.36 -6.52
CA ASN A 910 -43.31 -4.18 -7.19
C ASN A 910 -44.51 -3.58 -6.43
N GLN A 911 -45.26 -4.41 -5.72
CA GLN A 911 -46.39 -4.00 -4.87
C GLN A 911 -45.88 -3.40 -3.54
N LEU A 912 -44.90 -4.05 -2.90
CA LEU A 912 -44.31 -3.64 -1.61
C LEU A 912 -43.40 -2.39 -1.66
N ARG A 913 -43.15 -1.80 -2.84
CA ARG A 913 -42.11 -0.76 -3.01
C ARG A 913 -42.48 0.63 -2.49
N ASP A 914 -43.76 0.95 -2.33
CA ASP A 914 -44.23 2.18 -1.66
C ASP A 914 -43.48 3.46 -2.12
N GLY A 915 -43.51 3.72 -3.43
CA GLY A 915 -42.82 4.85 -4.07
C GLY A 915 -41.29 4.75 -4.19
N LYS A 916 -40.64 3.74 -3.58
CA LYS A 916 -39.17 3.57 -3.57
C LYS A 916 -38.65 2.76 -4.78
N PRO A 917 -37.36 2.89 -5.14
CA PRO A 917 -36.72 1.99 -6.10
C PRO A 917 -36.80 0.53 -5.65
N ALA A 918 -37.06 -0.39 -6.59
CA ALA A 918 -37.39 -1.78 -6.24
C ALA A 918 -36.28 -2.50 -5.46
N TYR A 919 -35.00 -2.19 -5.71
CA TYR A 919 -33.86 -2.79 -5.01
C TYR A 919 -33.83 -2.48 -3.50
N VAL A 920 -34.46 -1.37 -3.07
CA VAL A 920 -34.56 -0.98 -1.64
C VAL A 920 -35.40 -1.98 -0.85
N VAL A 921 -36.38 -2.61 -1.50
CA VAL A 921 -37.09 -3.78 -0.96
C VAL A 921 -36.17 -5.00 -1.08
N PHE A 922 -35.95 -5.49 -2.30
CA PHE A 922 -35.00 -6.57 -2.59
C PHE A 922 -34.40 -6.37 -3.99
N ASP A 923 -33.08 -6.44 -4.12
CA ASP A 923 -32.41 -6.53 -5.42
C ASP A 923 -32.69 -7.89 -6.09
N ASN A 924 -32.33 -8.03 -7.37
CA ASN A 924 -32.59 -9.26 -8.12
C ASN A 924 -31.77 -10.48 -7.61
N LYS A 925 -30.58 -10.29 -7.04
CA LYS A 925 -29.72 -11.38 -6.53
C LYS A 925 -30.31 -11.94 -5.23
N THR A 926 -30.82 -11.07 -4.35
CA THR A 926 -31.60 -11.48 -3.18
C THR A 926 -32.88 -12.22 -3.59
N LEU A 927 -33.64 -11.71 -4.57
CA LEU A 927 -34.83 -12.41 -5.06
C LEU A 927 -34.53 -13.79 -5.69
N VAL A 928 -33.44 -13.95 -6.45
CA VAL A 928 -32.97 -15.25 -6.97
C VAL A 928 -32.63 -16.21 -5.83
N SER A 929 -32.01 -15.71 -4.77
CA SER A 929 -31.66 -16.50 -3.59
C SER A 929 -32.89 -16.98 -2.83
N ILE A 930 -33.89 -16.11 -2.65
CA ILE A 930 -35.21 -16.48 -2.08
C ILE A 930 -35.93 -17.50 -2.97
N ALA A 931 -35.91 -17.33 -4.30
CA ALA A 931 -36.57 -18.24 -5.24
C ALA A 931 -35.97 -19.66 -5.25
N ARG A 932 -34.64 -19.76 -5.09
CA ARG A 932 -33.90 -21.03 -4.95
C ARG A 932 -34.14 -21.71 -3.60
N MET A 933 -34.06 -20.95 -2.50
CA MET A 933 -34.16 -21.51 -1.14
C MET A 933 -35.61 -21.72 -0.68
N ALA A 934 -36.59 -21.09 -1.35
CA ALA A 934 -38.03 -21.19 -1.08
C ALA A 934 -38.41 -21.14 0.43
N PRO A 935 -37.92 -20.15 1.20
CA PRO A 935 -38.07 -20.13 2.66
C PRO A 935 -39.53 -19.99 3.07
N THR A 936 -40.03 -20.94 3.87
CA THR A 936 -41.41 -20.96 4.38
C THR A 936 -41.55 -20.25 5.72
N SER A 937 -40.44 -19.99 6.41
CA SER A 937 -40.41 -19.30 7.70
C SER A 937 -39.46 -18.09 7.71
N LYS A 938 -39.74 -17.12 8.59
CA LYS A 938 -38.86 -15.97 8.82
C LYS A 938 -37.44 -16.39 9.26
N SER A 939 -37.31 -17.51 9.97
CA SER A 939 -36.00 -18.03 10.38
C SER A 939 -35.16 -18.60 9.23
N GLU A 940 -35.79 -19.08 8.16
CA GLU A 940 -35.09 -19.50 6.93
C GLU A 940 -34.77 -18.28 6.06
N LEU A 941 -35.73 -17.37 5.91
CA LEU A 941 -35.59 -16.14 5.14
C LEU A 941 -34.49 -15.22 5.70
N ALA A 942 -34.30 -15.20 7.02
CA ALA A 942 -33.21 -14.48 7.70
C ALA A 942 -31.79 -15.01 7.38
N LYS A 943 -31.66 -16.25 6.87
CA LYS A 943 -30.36 -16.83 6.48
C LYS A 943 -29.92 -16.39 5.08
N ILE A 944 -30.76 -15.64 4.36
CA ILE A 944 -30.51 -15.25 2.98
C ILE A 944 -29.79 -13.90 2.93
N SER A 945 -28.57 -13.90 2.36
CA SER A 945 -27.79 -12.69 2.14
C SER A 945 -28.62 -11.63 1.41
N GLY A 946 -28.70 -10.42 2.00
CA GLY A 946 -29.54 -9.31 1.52
C GLY A 946 -30.84 -9.10 2.29
N VAL A 947 -31.19 -10.00 3.23
CA VAL A 947 -32.35 -9.91 4.13
C VAL A 947 -31.93 -9.56 5.57
N GLY A 948 -31.57 -8.30 5.80
CA GLY A 948 -31.31 -7.79 7.16
C GLY A 948 -32.58 -7.64 8.02
N PRO A 949 -32.48 -7.48 9.35
CA PRO A 949 -33.62 -7.44 10.28
C PRO A 949 -34.74 -6.48 9.88
N ALA A 950 -34.40 -5.26 9.46
CA ALA A 950 -35.39 -4.26 9.02
C ALA A 950 -36.19 -4.67 7.77
N LYS A 951 -35.66 -5.57 6.92
CA LYS A 951 -36.40 -6.16 5.81
C LYS A 951 -37.21 -7.38 6.26
N LEU A 952 -36.71 -8.15 7.23
CA LEU A 952 -37.41 -9.31 7.79
C LEU A 952 -38.68 -8.88 8.54
N ASP A 953 -38.61 -7.81 9.33
CA ASP A 953 -39.77 -7.23 10.02
C ASP A 953 -40.78 -6.63 9.03
N LYS A 954 -40.30 -5.86 8.03
CA LYS A 954 -41.18 -5.11 7.14
C LYS A 954 -41.77 -5.93 5.98
N TYR A 955 -41.05 -6.94 5.49
CA TYR A 955 -41.40 -7.67 4.27
C TYR A 955 -41.41 -9.19 4.45
N GLY A 956 -40.99 -9.71 5.61
CA GLY A 956 -40.79 -11.14 5.83
C GLY A 956 -42.07 -11.96 5.71
N ASP A 957 -43.17 -11.53 6.34
CA ASP A 957 -44.43 -12.30 6.35
C ASP A 957 -44.96 -12.51 4.93
N ALA A 958 -45.05 -11.44 4.13
CA ALA A 958 -45.53 -11.49 2.75
C ALA A 958 -44.65 -12.35 1.83
N VAL A 959 -43.33 -12.39 2.07
CA VAL A 959 -42.42 -13.31 1.34
C VAL A 959 -42.66 -14.76 1.76
N THR A 960 -42.79 -15.05 3.05
CA THR A 960 -43.03 -16.41 3.55
C THR A 960 -44.41 -16.95 3.18
N GLU A 961 -45.43 -16.09 3.16
CA GLU A 961 -46.79 -16.43 2.71
C GLU A 961 -46.78 -16.77 1.21
N LEU A 962 -46.11 -15.96 0.38
CA LEU A 962 -45.94 -16.24 -1.04
C LEU A 962 -45.16 -17.54 -1.31
N MET A 963 -44.07 -17.80 -0.58
CA MET A 963 -43.30 -19.04 -0.75
C MET A 963 -44.10 -20.27 -0.29
N THR A 964 -44.87 -20.16 0.79
CA THR A 964 -45.76 -21.24 1.26
C THR A 964 -46.88 -21.52 0.23
N GLY A 965 -47.47 -20.47 -0.35
CA GLY A 965 -48.47 -20.60 -1.43
C GLY A 965 -47.92 -21.10 -2.78
N LEU A 966 -46.59 -21.17 -2.93
CA LEU A 966 -45.89 -21.70 -4.12
C LEU A 966 -45.10 -22.99 -3.82
N ALA A 967 -45.44 -23.67 -2.71
CA ALA A 967 -44.88 -24.95 -2.30
C ALA A 967 -45.92 -26.10 -2.27
N GLY A 968 -47.18 -25.82 -2.60
CA GLY A 968 -48.29 -26.78 -2.71
C GLY A 968 -48.74 -27.06 -4.13
#